data_AF-A0A3R7L4Y2-F1
#
_entry.id   AF-A0A3R7L4Y2-F1
#
_cell.length_a   1.000
_cell.length_b   1.000
_cell.length_c   1.000
_cell.angle_alpha   90.00
_cell.angle_beta   90.00
_cell.angle_gamma   90.00
#
_symmetry.space_group_name_H-M   'P 1'
#
loop_
_entity.id
_entity.type
_entity.pdbx_description
1 polymer ?
#
loop_
_entity_poly.entity_id
_entity_poly.type
_entity_poly.pdbx_seq_one_letter_code
_entity_poly.pdbx_strand_id
1 'polypeptide(L)'
;MEQEGDKNKDDSTGHILPEATQYSVVSLESIEHHYVEVLRELSMEPQLEAFKDEYEKIHRLLRKSNEGEKRLLEKIKELQVDLEVHGTKVEAALKLSQEDEEVIVTLRKEIEKAWALTDSAHTREKEGREHIQQLRKQVAELDALVEKVTRNTSGQATYLHELIVSKKQLEGERAVAHSKVSELLDERETMRKNFERAQNENNSVREKLETSLSNYQTLLEGLSEIRRGRESLEQQVRECRSTSDQQMIKLEDLKSAAEALSAEESRLKVLAAGERDAVARVAKQLEEQQRRFKTEADRLALVEAQNAEVKSEIPRLKVTLKERHAEVTRLATTLRKVRKSAEHQQVNMRKLLQTREELVQKTGKLHDTIEERLTVLEMEERELHTEEARLKKMFPEKTELITNNSRTENERLAMEGNRVGEEGKRHNLAQQLDQLLRENELLRKSIFELEQSQEKIIEHGQQMALQYHQTLEQTRKFRDKARVLQQQLADNEKRGKVQQDLLDRVSADRARTEKQLKEGEVEWATLRERHVTNDEEIQLLKMQLIAKEGTLCRLHMVRQQLQRDISNAEQRASHLKDDGLNAHARREMLEAEAQKLTHLIAECDAEKSKHQSKFADLVNERNVLATQLIHRNEELRLLYNKIRLQECSLEKGASEYNRQVRNVESTRDELTELRLRCRLELVRLHYSEKLQRRKQNVERELFTEQQRYRALVDELQRPVHVHRWRRLESDAPEVLDGIYKAQAIERQILQKHDMLAEKTELLAKRTAEYDAIRRKLVSLPGPELAEDLSLYNENLERRTEQIGGMNSELREVEQHADVLTEEVRQLSLELGDVKRRYFGAKHKNDLLRREQVVFRSTWGESSAVANVALAAASARQEQQRPGRSSGEGACNDNSNQQEAWVQRSAGARRPCLWYTRTQMRRERMRQEARLVQALSTGAPAPNYPLQFRSHQRQFVGGGYALTQ
;
A
#
# COMPACT_ATOMS: atom_id res chain seq x y z
N MET A 1 -42.79 -14.52 -75.92
CA MET A 1 -41.80 -15.02 -74.94
C MET A 1 -41.69 -13.96 -73.84
N GLU A 2 -42.62 -13.90 -72.87
CA GLU A 2 -43.10 -14.96 -71.93
C GLU A 2 -42.08 -15.22 -70.82
N GLN A 3 -42.47 -15.41 -69.55
CA GLN A 3 -43.70 -15.06 -68.81
C GLN A 3 -43.42 -15.28 -67.30
N GLU A 4 -44.25 -14.73 -66.42
CA GLU A 4 -44.29 -15.07 -64.97
C GLU A 4 -43.02 -14.69 -64.15
N GLY A 5 -43.06 -14.55 -62.83
CA GLY A 5 -44.22 -14.48 -61.93
C GLY A 5 -43.80 -14.41 -60.45
N ASP A 6 -44.59 -13.68 -59.65
CA ASP A 6 -44.57 -13.64 -58.17
C ASP A 6 -43.31 -13.15 -57.42
N LYS A 7 -43.37 -12.68 -56.16
CA LYS A 7 -44.38 -11.89 -55.40
C LYS A 7 -43.74 -11.51 -54.04
N ASN A 8 -44.23 -10.42 -53.43
CA ASN A 8 -44.19 -9.99 -51.99
C ASN A 8 -43.66 -8.54 -51.85
N LYS A 9 -44.28 -7.58 -51.13
CA LYS A 9 -45.04 -7.57 -49.84
C LYS A 9 -44.14 -7.76 -48.60
N ASP A 10 -44.23 -7.02 -47.51
CA ASP A 10 -44.87 -5.72 -47.14
C ASP A 10 -43.88 -5.03 -46.14
N ASP A 11 -43.96 -3.76 -45.72
CA ASP A 11 -44.96 -2.67 -45.86
C ASP A 11 -44.25 -1.30 -45.91
N SER A 12 -44.96 -0.19 -46.14
CA SER A 12 -44.44 1.18 -46.07
C SER A 12 -45.07 2.01 -44.94
N THR A 13 -44.68 1.75 -43.69
CA THR A 13 -45.20 2.47 -42.51
C THR A 13 -44.51 3.82 -42.28
N GLY A 14 -45.09 4.90 -42.80
CA GLY A 14 -44.67 6.26 -42.46
C GLY A 14 -45.03 6.62 -41.01
N HIS A 15 -44.04 6.94 -40.18
CA HIS A 15 -44.27 7.50 -38.85
C HIS A 15 -44.20 9.03 -38.89
N ILE A 16 -45.34 9.65 -38.63
CA ILE A 16 -45.50 11.12 -38.56
C ILE A 16 -44.69 11.65 -37.36
N LEU A 17 -43.81 12.61 -37.61
CA LEU A 17 -43.20 13.42 -36.57
C LEU A 17 -44.30 14.20 -35.83
N PRO A 18 -44.44 14.09 -34.50
CA PRO A 18 -45.31 14.98 -33.75
C PRO A 18 -44.70 16.38 -33.81
N GLU A 19 -45.42 17.35 -34.39
CA GLU A 19 -45.05 18.76 -34.23
C GLU A 19 -45.08 19.07 -32.73
N ALA A 20 -43.92 19.41 -32.17
CA ALA A 20 -43.81 19.80 -30.79
C ALA A 20 -44.61 21.10 -30.60
N THR A 21 -45.78 20.98 -29.95
CA THR A 21 -46.64 22.12 -29.63
C THR A 21 -45.81 23.15 -28.87
N GLN A 22 -45.77 24.38 -29.40
CA GLN A 22 -45.06 25.49 -28.79
C GLN A 22 -45.80 25.95 -27.52
N TYR A 23 -45.63 25.20 -26.44
CA TYR A 23 -46.02 25.63 -25.11
C TYR A 23 -45.35 26.97 -24.83
N SER A 24 -46.16 27.97 -24.50
CA SER A 24 -45.73 29.36 -24.38
C SER A 24 -44.56 29.46 -23.40
N VAL A 25 -43.44 30.01 -23.87
CA VAL A 25 -42.27 30.30 -23.03
C VAL A 25 -42.59 31.52 -22.17
N VAL A 26 -43.40 31.30 -21.14
CA VAL A 26 -43.44 32.17 -19.96
C VAL A 26 -42.04 32.12 -19.36
N SER A 27 -41.27 33.19 -19.54
CA SER A 27 -39.85 33.17 -19.16
C SER A 27 -39.73 32.91 -17.66
N LEU A 28 -38.76 32.08 -17.26
CA LEU A 28 -38.50 31.82 -15.84
C LEU A 28 -38.23 33.13 -15.09
N GLU A 29 -37.61 34.10 -15.76
CA GLU A 29 -37.39 35.47 -15.29
C GLU A 29 -38.69 36.19 -14.91
N SER A 30 -39.76 36.04 -15.70
CA SER A 30 -41.07 36.63 -15.39
C SER A 30 -41.74 35.96 -14.17
N ILE A 31 -41.53 34.66 -13.98
CA ILE A 31 -42.03 33.90 -12.82
C ILE A 31 -41.22 34.25 -11.57
N GLU A 32 -39.89 34.37 -11.69
CA GLU A 32 -39.02 34.79 -10.58
C GLU A 32 -39.28 36.26 -10.17
N HIS A 33 -39.67 37.13 -11.11
CA HIS A 33 -40.11 38.49 -10.81
C HIS A 33 -41.42 38.49 -9.98
N HIS A 34 -42.47 37.83 -10.46
CA HIS A 34 -43.74 37.71 -9.73
C HIS A 34 -43.56 37.01 -8.38
N TYR A 35 -42.67 36.02 -8.27
CA TYR A 35 -42.33 35.36 -7.02
C TYR A 35 -41.73 36.33 -6.00
N VAL A 36 -40.84 37.23 -6.42
CA VAL A 36 -40.27 38.27 -5.55
C VAL A 36 -41.32 39.31 -5.13
N GLU A 37 -42.24 39.69 -6.02
CA GLU A 37 -43.34 40.61 -5.71
C GLU A 37 -44.32 39.98 -4.71
N VAL A 38 -44.80 38.75 -4.95
CA VAL A 38 -45.70 38.02 -4.07
C VAL A 38 -45.05 37.73 -2.71
N LEU A 39 -43.75 37.39 -2.66
CA LEU A 39 -43.03 37.29 -1.39
C LEU A 39 -42.97 38.62 -0.63
N ARG A 40 -42.85 39.75 -1.33
CA ARG A 40 -42.84 41.08 -0.70
C ARG A 40 -44.21 41.40 -0.09
N GLU A 41 -45.29 41.09 -0.78
CA GLU A 41 -46.65 41.28 -0.27
C GLU A 41 -46.95 40.36 0.92
N LEU A 42 -46.66 39.06 0.79
CA LEU A 42 -46.80 38.08 1.88
C LEU A 42 -45.92 38.41 3.11
N SER A 43 -44.84 39.17 2.95
CA SER A 43 -44.00 39.61 4.07
C SER A 43 -44.59 40.76 4.91
N MET A 44 -45.69 41.39 4.46
CA MET A 44 -46.34 42.49 5.19
C MET A 44 -47.48 42.04 6.12
N GLU A 45 -47.95 40.79 6.01
CA GLU A 45 -49.00 40.25 6.89
C GLU A 45 -48.50 39.02 7.70
N PRO A 46 -48.27 39.15 9.03
CA PRO A 46 -47.69 38.08 9.84
C PRO A 46 -48.62 36.87 10.05
N GLN A 47 -49.85 36.89 9.53
CA GLN A 47 -50.77 35.74 9.57
C GLN A 47 -50.57 34.78 8.39
N LEU A 48 -49.83 35.18 7.34
CA LEU A 48 -49.64 34.41 6.12
C LEU A 48 -48.27 33.71 6.01
N GLU A 49 -47.45 33.75 7.07
CA GLU A 49 -46.07 33.24 7.04
C GLU A 49 -45.99 31.72 6.75
N ALA A 50 -46.96 30.93 7.20
CA ALA A 50 -47.07 29.51 6.84
C ALA A 50 -47.40 29.29 5.34
N PHE A 51 -48.13 30.23 4.72
CA PHE A 51 -48.46 30.19 3.30
C PHE A 51 -47.25 30.58 2.44
N LYS A 52 -46.47 31.57 2.90
CA LYS A 52 -45.17 31.95 2.35
C LYS A 52 -44.21 30.74 2.34
N ASP A 53 -44.11 30.00 3.43
CA ASP A 53 -43.26 28.81 3.54
C ASP A 53 -43.60 27.71 2.51
N GLU A 54 -44.90 27.47 2.24
CA GLU A 54 -45.33 26.56 1.18
C GLU A 54 -45.10 27.13 -0.22
N TYR A 55 -45.30 28.43 -0.43
CA TYR A 55 -45.00 29.08 -1.71
C TYR A 55 -43.50 29.02 -2.04
N GLU A 56 -42.62 29.24 -1.06
CA GLU A 56 -41.17 29.05 -1.21
C GLU A 56 -40.79 27.58 -1.48
N LYS A 57 -41.50 26.59 -0.90
CA LYS A 57 -41.28 25.17 -1.22
C LYS A 57 -41.68 24.86 -2.67
N ILE A 58 -42.84 25.34 -3.12
CA ILE A 58 -43.34 25.16 -4.50
C ILE A 58 -42.37 25.80 -5.51
N HIS A 59 -41.91 27.02 -5.27
CA HIS A 59 -40.94 27.68 -6.15
C HIS A 59 -39.58 26.95 -6.19
N ARG A 60 -39.10 26.44 -5.05
CA ARG A 60 -37.89 25.60 -4.99
C ARG A 60 -38.05 24.28 -5.75
N LEU A 61 -39.24 23.70 -5.80
CA LEU A 61 -39.54 22.52 -6.61
C LEU A 61 -39.63 22.87 -8.11
N LEU A 62 -40.27 23.99 -8.46
CA LEU A 62 -40.36 24.48 -9.84
C LEU A 62 -38.97 24.76 -10.43
N ARG A 63 -38.09 25.47 -9.70
CA ARG A 63 -36.71 25.72 -10.15
C ARG A 63 -35.93 24.43 -10.35
N LYS A 64 -36.04 23.46 -9.43
CA LYS A 64 -35.42 22.13 -9.58
C LYS A 64 -35.98 21.35 -10.77
N SER A 65 -37.27 21.48 -11.07
CA SER A 65 -37.88 20.86 -12.25
C SER A 65 -37.32 21.47 -13.54
N ASN A 66 -37.23 22.80 -13.63
CA ASN A 66 -36.67 23.52 -14.78
C ASN A 66 -35.16 23.23 -14.96
N GLU A 67 -34.40 23.12 -13.88
CA GLU A 67 -33.01 22.64 -13.93
C GLU A 67 -32.89 21.20 -14.44
N GLY A 68 -33.83 20.32 -14.07
CA GLY A 68 -33.90 18.96 -14.61
C GLY A 68 -34.25 18.94 -16.09
N GLU A 69 -35.24 19.74 -16.49
CA GLU A 69 -35.68 19.92 -17.87
C GLU A 69 -34.56 20.47 -18.77
N LYS A 70 -33.79 21.46 -18.30
CA LYS A 70 -32.61 21.97 -19.01
C LYS A 70 -31.56 20.89 -19.25
N ARG A 71 -31.21 20.09 -18.23
CA ARG A 71 -30.27 18.96 -18.36
C ARG A 71 -30.80 17.88 -19.31
N LEU A 72 -32.12 17.64 -19.33
CA LEU A 72 -32.75 16.72 -20.29
C LEU A 72 -32.72 17.27 -21.71
N LEU A 73 -32.97 18.57 -21.92
CA LEU A 73 -32.87 19.23 -23.23
C LEU A 73 -31.41 19.29 -23.74
N GLU A 74 -30.44 19.48 -22.85
CA GLU A 74 -29.01 19.35 -23.16
C GLU A 74 -28.67 17.92 -23.59
N LYS A 75 -29.11 16.91 -22.82
CA LYS A 75 -28.90 15.49 -23.15
C LYS A 75 -29.61 15.06 -24.44
N ILE A 76 -30.78 15.64 -24.75
CA ILE A 76 -31.49 15.44 -26.03
C ILE A 76 -30.67 16.03 -27.19
N LYS A 77 -30.11 17.24 -27.05
CA LYS A 77 -29.24 17.83 -28.08
C LYS A 77 -27.96 17.03 -28.30
N GLU A 78 -27.33 16.54 -27.22
CA GLU A 78 -26.18 15.62 -27.32
C GLU A 78 -26.57 14.36 -28.11
N LEU A 79 -27.70 13.73 -27.77
CA LEU A 79 -28.19 12.52 -28.48
C LEU A 79 -28.61 12.80 -29.93
N GLN A 80 -29.05 14.02 -30.27
CA GLN A 80 -29.32 14.44 -31.64
C GLN A 80 -28.01 14.57 -32.44
N VAL A 81 -26.98 15.20 -31.87
CA VAL A 81 -25.65 15.28 -32.51
C VAL A 81 -25.02 13.88 -32.65
N ASP A 82 -25.14 13.01 -31.64
CA ASP A 82 -24.71 11.62 -31.74
C ASP A 82 -25.47 10.88 -32.86
N LEU A 83 -26.79 11.09 -33.00
CA LEU A 83 -27.60 10.53 -34.09
C LEU A 83 -27.18 11.02 -35.48
N GLU A 84 -26.85 12.31 -35.64
CA GLU A 84 -26.32 12.87 -36.90
C GLU A 84 -24.92 12.29 -37.24
N VAL A 85 -24.06 12.15 -36.22
CA VAL A 85 -22.74 11.52 -36.34
C VAL A 85 -22.84 10.01 -36.63
N HIS A 86 -23.87 9.33 -36.12
CA HIS A 86 -24.16 7.93 -36.48
C HIS A 86 -24.79 7.80 -37.87
N GLY A 87 -25.69 8.72 -38.26
CA GLY A 87 -26.29 8.77 -39.60
C GLY A 87 -25.23 8.95 -40.69
N THR A 88 -24.34 9.94 -40.54
CA THR A 88 -23.22 10.16 -41.48
C THR A 88 -22.26 8.98 -41.56
N LYS A 89 -22.01 8.25 -40.46
CA LYS A 89 -21.24 6.99 -40.47
C LYS A 89 -21.98 5.85 -41.21
N VAL A 90 -23.30 5.75 -41.05
CA VAL A 90 -24.13 4.76 -41.78
C VAL A 90 -24.17 5.10 -43.28
N GLU A 91 -24.32 6.37 -43.65
CA GLU A 91 -24.22 6.79 -45.06
C GLU A 91 -22.84 6.47 -45.68
N ALA A 92 -21.75 6.69 -44.93
CA ALA A 92 -20.41 6.35 -45.39
C ALA A 92 -20.25 4.82 -45.58
N ALA A 93 -20.77 4.01 -44.65
CA ALA A 93 -20.76 2.56 -44.76
C ALA A 93 -21.63 2.05 -45.94
N LEU A 94 -22.77 2.69 -46.21
CA LEU A 94 -23.63 2.37 -47.35
C LEU A 94 -22.96 2.74 -48.69
N LYS A 95 -22.24 3.86 -48.77
CA LYS A 95 -21.46 4.26 -49.96
C LYS A 95 -20.33 3.26 -50.23
N LEU A 96 -19.56 2.89 -49.20
CA LEU A 96 -18.54 1.84 -49.31
C LEU A 96 -19.13 0.49 -49.74
N SER A 97 -20.30 0.11 -49.21
CA SER A 97 -21.00 -1.11 -49.63
C SER A 97 -21.49 -1.07 -51.09
N GLN A 98 -21.79 0.12 -51.64
CA GLN A 98 -22.14 0.28 -53.05
C GLN A 98 -20.90 0.23 -53.95
N GLU A 99 -19.80 0.84 -53.52
CA GLU A 99 -18.48 0.74 -54.19
C GLU A 99 -17.98 -0.72 -54.21
N ASP A 100 -18.13 -1.45 -53.10
CA ASP A 100 -17.83 -2.89 -53.01
C ASP A 100 -18.74 -3.73 -53.93
N GLU A 101 -20.05 -3.43 -54.03
CA GLU A 101 -20.95 -4.11 -54.98
C GLU A 101 -20.55 -3.85 -56.44
N GLU A 102 -20.15 -2.64 -56.80
CA GLU A 102 -19.64 -2.33 -58.14
C GLU A 102 -18.33 -3.08 -58.44
N VAL A 103 -17.40 -3.15 -57.48
CA VAL A 103 -16.14 -3.93 -57.59
C VAL A 103 -16.42 -5.44 -57.69
N ILE A 104 -17.39 -5.98 -56.94
CA ILE A 104 -17.82 -7.37 -57.07
C ILE A 104 -18.41 -7.63 -58.46
N VAL A 105 -19.16 -6.68 -59.04
CA VAL A 105 -19.73 -6.79 -60.38
C VAL A 105 -18.66 -6.69 -61.49
N THR A 106 -17.61 -5.87 -61.33
CA THR A 106 -16.50 -5.83 -62.30
C THR A 106 -15.66 -7.10 -62.22
N LEU A 107 -15.29 -7.57 -61.02
CA LEU A 107 -14.56 -8.82 -60.81
C LEU A 107 -15.33 -10.04 -61.34
N ARG A 108 -16.65 -10.11 -61.16
CA ARG A 108 -17.48 -11.18 -61.77
C ARG A 108 -17.40 -11.15 -63.31
N LYS A 109 -17.49 -9.97 -63.94
CA LYS A 109 -17.33 -9.83 -65.40
C LYS A 109 -15.92 -10.17 -65.89
N GLU A 110 -14.89 -10.00 -65.06
CA GLU A 110 -13.52 -10.41 -65.38
C GLU A 110 -13.31 -11.91 -65.24
N ILE A 111 -13.93 -12.53 -64.23
CA ILE A 111 -14.01 -13.99 -64.10
C ILE A 111 -14.74 -14.57 -65.32
N GLU A 112 -15.92 -14.07 -65.69
CA GLU A 112 -16.66 -14.52 -66.89
C GLU A 112 -15.83 -14.42 -68.18
N LYS A 113 -15.06 -13.33 -68.36
CA LYS A 113 -14.11 -13.20 -69.48
C LYS A 113 -12.98 -14.23 -69.41
N ALA A 114 -12.43 -14.49 -68.23
CA ALA A 114 -11.35 -15.47 -68.06
C ALA A 114 -11.83 -16.90 -68.32
N TRP A 115 -13.06 -17.26 -67.91
CA TRP A 115 -13.69 -18.53 -68.26
C TRP A 115 -13.96 -18.63 -69.77
N ALA A 116 -14.56 -17.61 -70.40
CA ALA A 116 -14.77 -17.59 -71.85
C ALA A 116 -13.45 -17.66 -72.66
N LEU A 117 -12.38 -17.03 -72.18
CA LEU A 117 -11.04 -17.16 -72.77
C LEU A 117 -10.50 -18.59 -72.62
N THR A 118 -10.70 -19.22 -71.47
CA THR A 118 -10.29 -20.60 -71.18
C THR A 118 -11.03 -21.60 -72.06
N ASP A 119 -12.35 -21.46 -72.19
CA ASP A 119 -13.16 -22.27 -73.11
C ASP A 119 -12.70 -22.06 -74.55
N SER A 120 -12.43 -20.83 -74.98
CA SER A 120 -11.90 -20.55 -76.32
C SER A 120 -10.50 -21.15 -76.54
N ALA A 121 -9.68 -21.28 -75.50
CA ALA A 121 -8.39 -21.96 -75.59
C ALA A 121 -8.59 -23.48 -75.73
N HIS A 122 -9.55 -24.05 -74.99
CA HIS A 122 -9.83 -25.48 -75.02
C HIS A 122 -10.60 -25.93 -76.28
N THR A 123 -11.38 -25.07 -76.94
CA THR A 123 -11.92 -25.37 -78.28
C THR A 123 -10.80 -25.39 -79.34
N ARG A 124 -9.95 -24.36 -79.39
CA ARG A 124 -8.76 -24.35 -80.27
C ARG A 124 -7.83 -25.55 -80.01
N GLU A 125 -7.72 -25.98 -78.76
CA GLU A 125 -6.94 -27.17 -78.39
C GLU A 125 -7.58 -28.46 -78.96
N LYS A 126 -8.91 -28.62 -78.90
CA LYS A 126 -9.63 -29.74 -79.52
C LYS A 126 -9.47 -29.73 -81.04
N GLU A 127 -9.72 -28.59 -81.69
CA GLU A 127 -9.55 -28.40 -83.14
C GLU A 127 -8.12 -28.70 -83.60
N GLY A 128 -7.11 -28.30 -82.81
CA GLY A 128 -5.70 -28.61 -83.04
C GLY A 128 -5.36 -30.09 -82.85
N ARG A 129 -5.90 -30.74 -81.82
CA ARG A 129 -5.75 -32.20 -81.60
C ARG A 129 -6.39 -33.00 -82.74
N GLU A 130 -7.53 -32.56 -83.26
CA GLU A 130 -8.20 -33.17 -84.41
C GLU A 130 -7.40 -32.97 -85.71
N HIS A 131 -6.88 -31.77 -85.98
CA HIS A 131 -5.96 -31.53 -87.10
C HIS A 131 -4.70 -32.40 -87.03
N ILE A 132 -4.10 -32.55 -85.84
CA ILE A 132 -2.93 -33.42 -85.64
C ILE A 132 -3.29 -34.89 -85.91
N GLN A 133 -4.51 -35.35 -85.58
CA GLN A 133 -4.96 -36.70 -85.95
C GLN A 133 -5.20 -36.87 -87.45
N GLN A 134 -5.71 -35.83 -88.14
CA GLN A 134 -5.88 -35.86 -89.60
C GLN A 134 -4.53 -35.90 -90.33
N LEU A 135 -3.59 -35.02 -89.95
CA LEU A 135 -2.23 -35.00 -90.50
C LEU A 135 -1.50 -36.34 -90.29
N ARG A 136 -1.66 -36.97 -89.12
CA ARG A 136 -1.08 -38.31 -88.83
C ARG A 136 -1.65 -39.42 -89.73
N LYS A 137 -2.90 -39.33 -90.18
CA LYS A 137 -3.46 -40.26 -91.19
C LYS A 137 -2.85 -40.01 -92.56
N GLN A 138 -2.77 -38.74 -92.98
CA GLN A 138 -2.20 -38.36 -94.28
C GLN A 138 -0.72 -38.75 -94.41
N VAL A 139 0.07 -38.65 -93.33
CA VAL A 139 1.47 -39.14 -93.32
C VAL A 139 1.51 -40.66 -93.56
N ALA A 140 0.70 -41.44 -92.85
CA ALA A 140 0.65 -42.90 -93.03
C ALA A 140 0.17 -43.33 -94.43
N GLU A 141 -0.71 -42.54 -95.06
CA GLU A 141 -1.16 -42.74 -96.45
C GLU A 141 -0.07 -42.39 -97.48
N LEU A 142 0.77 -41.38 -97.20
CA LEU A 142 1.91 -41.00 -98.04
C LEU A 142 3.09 -41.98 -97.93
N ASP A 143 3.43 -42.44 -96.72
CA ASP A 143 4.49 -43.44 -96.51
C ASP A 143 4.19 -44.74 -97.30
N ALA A 144 2.92 -45.17 -97.31
CA ALA A 144 2.44 -46.33 -98.07
C ALA A 144 2.49 -46.16 -99.61
N LEU A 145 2.64 -44.93 -100.11
CA LEU A 145 2.87 -44.63 -101.53
C LEU A 145 4.37 -44.57 -101.86
N VAL A 146 5.22 -44.08 -100.96
CA VAL A 146 6.67 -43.94 -101.18
C VAL A 146 7.36 -45.29 -101.33
N GLU A 147 6.98 -46.32 -100.56
CA GLU A 147 7.56 -47.67 -100.68
C GLU A 147 7.30 -48.35 -102.06
N LYS A 148 6.36 -47.84 -102.87
CA LYS A 148 5.87 -48.51 -104.08
C LYS A 148 6.49 -48.07 -105.40
N VAL A 149 7.32 -47.02 -105.41
CA VAL A 149 7.72 -46.34 -106.66
C VAL A 149 9.21 -46.48 -107.02
N THR A 150 10.10 -46.77 -106.06
CA THR A 150 11.56 -46.69 -106.25
C THR A 150 12.24 -48.00 -106.67
N ARG A 151 11.81 -48.60 -107.79
CA ARG A 151 12.59 -49.61 -108.53
C ARG A 151 12.56 -49.34 -110.04
N ASN A 152 13.73 -49.48 -110.68
CA ASN A 152 14.02 -49.27 -112.11
C ASN A 152 14.15 -47.78 -112.52
N THR A 153 15.07 -47.33 -113.41
CA THR A 153 16.09 -48.06 -114.21
C THR A 153 17.22 -47.14 -114.73
N SER A 154 18.27 -47.76 -115.29
CA SER A 154 19.30 -47.22 -116.21
C SER A 154 20.44 -46.35 -115.63
N GLY A 155 21.67 -46.86 -115.75
CA GLY A 155 22.87 -46.32 -115.10
C GLY A 155 23.99 -45.88 -116.04
N GLN A 156 23.68 -45.02 -117.02
CA GLN A 156 24.70 -44.38 -117.88
C GLN A 156 24.50 -42.87 -118.10
N ALA A 157 23.28 -42.36 -117.97
CA ALA A 157 23.07 -40.93 -117.68
C ALA A 157 23.49 -40.55 -116.24
N THR A 158 23.59 -41.55 -115.36
CA THR A 158 23.89 -41.38 -113.93
C THR A 158 25.25 -40.73 -113.71
N TYR A 159 26.35 -41.22 -114.27
CA TYR A 159 27.70 -40.75 -113.89
C TYR A 159 27.94 -39.23 -114.08
N LEU A 160 27.45 -38.64 -115.19
CA LEU A 160 27.53 -37.18 -115.40
C LEU A 160 26.50 -36.42 -114.56
N HIS A 161 25.33 -37.01 -114.31
CA HIS A 161 24.36 -36.42 -113.39
C HIS A 161 24.86 -36.47 -111.94
N GLU A 162 25.49 -37.56 -111.49
CA GLU A 162 26.15 -37.78 -110.21
C GLU A 162 27.32 -36.81 -110.02
N LEU A 163 28.08 -36.44 -111.05
CA LEU A 163 29.11 -35.41 -110.94
C LEU A 163 28.53 -33.99 -110.79
N ILE A 164 27.39 -33.69 -111.43
CA ILE A 164 26.69 -32.40 -111.26
C ILE A 164 25.91 -32.35 -109.94
N VAL A 165 25.32 -33.47 -109.53
CA VAL A 165 24.59 -33.65 -108.27
C VAL A 165 25.55 -33.68 -107.10
N SER A 166 26.68 -34.38 -107.16
CA SER A 166 27.71 -34.32 -106.10
C SER A 166 28.35 -32.95 -106.00
N LYS A 167 28.58 -32.24 -107.11
CA LYS A 167 28.96 -30.82 -107.05
C LYS A 167 27.89 -29.97 -106.33
N LYS A 168 26.61 -30.12 -106.70
CA LYS A 168 25.50 -29.38 -106.06
C LYS A 168 25.24 -29.80 -104.61
N GLN A 169 25.51 -31.05 -104.26
CA GLN A 169 25.49 -31.57 -102.90
C GLN A 169 26.62 -30.95 -102.10
N LEU A 170 27.86 -30.91 -102.60
CA LEU A 170 28.98 -30.23 -101.94
C LEU A 170 28.76 -28.71 -101.83
N GLU A 171 28.13 -28.07 -102.81
CA GLU A 171 27.72 -26.65 -102.74
C GLU A 171 26.58 -26.44 -101.72
N GLY A 172 25.63 -27.38 -101.61
CA GLY A 172 24.54 -27.37 -100.64
C GLY A 172 24.99 -27.69 -99.21
N GLU A 173 25.83 -28.71 -99.02
CA GLU A 173 26.52 -29.07 -97.78
C GLU A 173 27.40 -27.92 -97.31
N ARG A 174 28.10 -27.23 -98.22
CA ARG A 174 28.84 -26.01 -97.89
C ARG A 174 27.92 -24.86 -97.50
N ALA A 175 26.75 -24.71 -98.13
CA ALA A 175 25.75 -23.71 -97.75
C ALA A 175 25.14 -24.01 -96.36
N VAL A 176 24.81 -25.27 -96.07
CA VAL A 176 24.31 -25.75 -94.76
C VAL A 176 25.39 -25.68 -93.69
N ALA A 177 26.66 -25.97 -94.03
CA ALA A 177 27.78 -25.75 -93.13
C ALA A 177 28.00 -24.26 -92.85
N HIS A 178 27.84 -23.37 -93.84
CA HIS A 178 27.89 -21.93 -93.61
C HIS A 178 26.68 -21.41 -92.80
N SER A 179 25.46 -21.93 -93.02
CA SER A 179 24.31 -21.57 -92.18
C SER A 179 24.53 -22.06 -90.75
N LYS A 180 24.97 -23.31 -90.56
CA LYS A 180 25.21 -23.84 -89.21
C LYS A 180 26.39 -23.17 -88.51
N VAL A 181 27.41 -22.71 -89.24
CA VAL A 181 28.46 -21.84 -88.67
C VAL A 181 27.89 -20.47 -88.27
N SER A 182 26.96 -19.89 -89.03
CA SER A 182 26.27 -18.65 -88.61
C SER A 182 25.44 -18.89 -87.35
N GLU A 183 24.56 -19.90 -87.35
CA GLU A 183 23.77 -20.31 -86.18
C GLU A 183 24.66 -20.54 -84.96
N LEU A 184 25.79 -21.27 -85.09
CA LEU A 184 26.73 -21.51 -84.00
C LEU A 184 27.47 -20.23 -83.54
N LEU A 185 27.61 -19.22 -84.39
CA LEU A 185 28.14 -17.90 -84.01
C LEU A 185 27.08 -17.06 -83.27
N ASP A 186 25.83 -17.11 -83.71
CA ASP A 186 24.68 -16.46 -83.06
C ASP A 186 24.34 -17.11 -81.70
N GLU A 187 24.40 -18.45 -81.63
CA GLU A 187 24.37 -19.25 -80.40
C GLU A 187 25.53 -18.85 -79.47
N ARG A 188 26.76 -18.68 -80.00
CA ARG A 188 27.90 -18.23 -79.19
C ARG A 188 27.76 -16.79 -78.70
N GLU A 189 27.21 -15.88 -79.51
CA GLU A 189 26.97 -14.49 -79.10
C GLU A 189 25.85 -14.36 -78.08
N THR A 190 24.75 -15.09 -78.24
CA THR A 190 23.67 -15.13 -77.26
C THR A 190 24.15 -15.76 -75.94
N MET A 191 24.93 -16.84 -75.99
CA MET A 191 25.55 -17.42 -74.79
C MET A 191 26.56 -16.48 -74.13
N ARG A 192 27.35 -15.70 -74.89
CA ARG A 192 28.19 -14.62 -74.32
C ARG A 192 27.33 -13.56 -73.63
N LYS A 193 26.30 -13.03 -74.29
CA LYS A 193 25.37 -12.01 -73.74
C LYS A 193 24.56 -12.54 -72.54
N ASN A 194 24.41 -13.86 -72.41
CA ASN A 194 23.83 -14.51 -71.23
C ASN A 194 24.84 -14.62 -70.09
N PHE A 195 26.09 -15.00 -70.40
CA PHE A 195 27.18 -15.04 -69.42
C PHE A 195 27.51 -13.66 -68.84
N GLU A 196 27.59 -12.63 -69.68
CA GLU A 196 27.81 -11.24 -69.26
C GLU A 196 26.67 -10.72 -68.35
N ARG A 197 25.41 -11.08 -68.65
CA ARG A 197 24.26 -10.79 -67.76
C ARG A 197 24.35 -11.53 -66.43
N ALA A 198 24.57 -12.84 -66.46
CA ALA A 198 24.72 -13.65 -65.25
C ALA A 198 25.91 -13.18 -64.37
N GLN A 199 27.01 -12.71 -64.98
CA GLN A 199 28.15 -12.14 -64.29
C GLN A 199 27.81 -10.80 -63.62
N ASN A 200 27.12 -9.91 -64.33
CA ASN A 200 26.65 -8.63 -63.76
C ASN A 200 25.60 -8.84 -62.65
N GLU A 201 24.69 -9.80 -62.82
CA GLU A 201 23.72 -10.21 -61.80
C GLU A 201 24.43 -10.74 -60.55
N ASN A 202 25.41 -11.64 -60.71
CA ASN A 202 26.23 -12.19 -59.63
C ASN A 202 27.01 -11.09 -58.88
N ASN A 203 27.62 -10.15 -59.61
CA ASN A 203 28.27 -8.98 -59.01
C ASN A 203 27.27 -8.13 -58.21
N SER A 204 26.09 -7.83 -58.75
CA SER A 204 25.06 -7.06 -58.02
C SER A 204 24.54 -7.80 -56.79
N VAL A 205 24.60 -9.14 -56.77
CA VAL A 205 24.24 -9.96 -55.60
C VAL A 205 25.37 -9.97 -54.57
N ARG A 206 26.63 -9.93 -54.99
CA ARG A 206 27.78 -9.75 -54.09
C ARG A 206 27.75 -8.38 -53.40
N GLU A 207 27.53 -7.31 -54.14
CA GLU A 207 27.38 -5.95 -53.58
C GLU A 207 26.22 -5.88 -52.57
N LYS A 208 25.09 -6.53 -52.86
CA LYS A 208 23.94 -6.66 -51.93
C LYS A 208 24.28 -7.53 -50.70
N LEU A 209 25.12 -8.55 -50.86
CA LEU A 209 25.57 -9.40 -49.75
C LEU A 209 26.57 -8.65 -48.86
N GLU A 210 27.53 -7.94 -49.44
CA GLU A 210 28.53 -7.12 -48.73
C GLU A 210 27.87 -5.97 -47.95
N THR A 211 26.92 -5.26 -48.57
CA THR A 211 26.11 -4.23 -47.88
C THR A 211 25.17 -4.82 -46.83
N SER A 212 24.67 -6.05 -47.01
CA SER A 212 23.95 -6.75 -45.95
C SER A 212 24.87 -7.13 -44.78
N LEU A 213 26.09 -7.61 -45.07
CA LEU A 213 27.07 -7.99 -44.06
C LEU A 213 27.56 -6.79 -43.23
N SER A 214 27.80 -5.63 -43.84
CA SER A 214 28.15 -4.41 -43.09
C SER A 214 26.99 -3.87 -42.24
N ASN A 215 25.74 -4.01 -42.72
CA ASN A 215 24.55 -3.73 -41.91
C ASN A 215 24.41 -4.71 -40.72
N TYR A 216 24.73 -6.00 -40.90
CA TYR A 216 24.77 -6.96 -39.78
C TYR A 216 25.93 -6.68 -38.79
N GLN A 217 27.08 -6.21 -39.26
CA GLN A 217 28.21 -5.82 -38.42
C GLN A 217 27.87 -4.61 -37.54
N THR A 218 27.34 -3.53 -38.13
CA THR A 218 26.92 -2.33 -37.37
C THR A 218 25.75 -2.63 -36.41
N LEU A 219 24.85 -3.55 -36.77
CA LEU A 219 23.82 -4.04 -35.86
C LEU A 219 24.39 -4.85 -34.68
N LEU A 220 25.41 -5.69 -34.91
CA LEU A 220 26.13 -6.42 -33.86
C LEU A 220 26.89 -5.48 -32.91
N GLU A 221 27.51 -4.43 -33.44
CA GLU A 221 28.18 -3.39 -32.67
C GLU A 221 27.18 -2.64 -31.78
N GLY A 222 26.08 -2.14 -32.35
CA GLY A 222 25.01 -1.48 -31.58
C GLY A 222 24.37 -2.39 -30.53
N LEU A 223 24.17 -3.68 -30.82
CA LEU A 223 23.73 -4.67 -29.82
C LEU A 223 24.77 -4.87 -28.69
N SER A 224 26.06 -4.72 -28.98
CA SER A 224 27.12 -4.77 -27.94
C SER A 224 27.11 -3.52 -27.06
N GLU A 225 26.87 -2.34 -27.62
CA GLU A 225 26.74 -1.09 -26.86
C GLU A 225 25.49 -1.11 -25.96
N ILE A 226 24.36 -1.57 -26.49
CA ILE A 226 23.11 -1.76 -25.72
C ILE A 226 23.32 -2.75 -24.57
N ARG A 227 24.09 -3.83 -24.78
CA ARG A 227 24.46 -4.77 -23.70
C ARG A 227 25.28 -4.08 -22.60
N ARG A 228 26.32 -3.31 -22.95
CA ARG A 228 27.13 -2.56 -21.96
C ARG A 228 26.32 -1.50 -21.22
N GLY A 229 25.43 -0.80 -21.91
CA GLY A 229 24.49 0.15 -21.31
C GLY A 229 23.54 -0.53 -20.32
N ARG A 230 22.98 -1.68 -20.70
CA ARG A 230 22.15 -2.52 -19.84
C ARG A 230 22.91 -3.05 -18.62
N GLU A 231 24.13 -3.56 -18.80
CA GLU A 231 24.97 -4.05 -17.69
C GLU A 231 25.28 -2.95 -16.66
N SER A 232 25.58 -1.73 -17.13
CA SER A 232 25.76 -0.55 -16.29
C SER A 232 24.50 -0.18 -15.51
N LEU A 233 23.33 -0.13 -16.17
CA LEU A 233 22.05 0.11 -15.51
C LEU A 233 21.67 -1.00 -14.52
N GLU A 234 21.96 -2.26 -14.83
CA GLU A 234 21.77 -3.38 -13.91
C GLU A 234 22.72 -3.35 -12.71
N GLN A 235 23.92 -2.76 -12.83
CA GLN A 235 24.80 -2.49 -11.70
C GLN A 235 24.23 -1.37 -10.83
N GLN A 236 23.81 -0.24 -11.40
CA GLN A 236 23.17 0.85 -10.68
C GLN A 236 21.88 0.39 -9.96
N VAL A 237 21.06 -0.45 -10.59
CA VAL A 237 19.88 -1.06 -9.94
C VAL A 237 20.25 -2.01 -8.80
N ARG A 238 21.37 -2.74 -8.90
CA ARG A 238 21.90 -3.56 -7.79
C ARG A 238 22.39 -2.70 -6.63
N GLU A 239 23.08 -1.60 -6.90
CA GLU A 239 23.55 -0.65 -5.89
C GLU A 239 22.37 0.04 -5.18
N CYS A 240 21.39 0.55 -5.93
CA CYS A 240 20.15 1.13 -5.41
C CYS A 240 19.32 0.12 -4.59
N ARG A 241 19.29 -1.16 -4.97
CA ARG A 241 18.69 -2.22 -4.14
C ARG A 241 19.46 -2.42 -2.84
N SER A 242 20.80 -2.58 -2.90
CA SER A 242 21.62 -2.79 -1.70
C SER A 242 21.56 -1.61 -0.70
N THR A 243 21.42 -0.37 -1.19
CA THR A 243 21.23 0.80 -0.33
C THR A 243 19.82 0.89 0.23
N SER A 244 18.80 0.48 -0.53
CA SER A 244 17.42 0.32 -0.05
C SER A 244 17.32 -0.77 1.03
N ASP A 245 17.93 -1.94 0.82
CA ASP A 245 17.98 -3.04 1.79
C ASP A 245 18.69 -2.61 3.09
N GLN A 246 19.78 -1.85 2.99
CA GLN A 246 20.46 -1.24 4.14
C GLN A 246 19.60 -0.19 4.86
N GLN A 247 18.75 0.55 4.15
CA GLN A 247 17.80 1.49 4.76
C GLN A 247 16.64 0.73 5.43
N MET A 248 16.16 -0.37 4.84
CA MET A 248 15.15 -1.24 5.44
C MET A 248 15.64 -1.87 6.74
N ILE A 249 16.87 -2.40 6.78
CA ILE A 249 17.48 -2.91 8.03
C ILE A 249 17.53 -1.82 9.09
N LYS A 250 18.00 -0.61 8.76
CA LYS A 250 18.03 0.53 9.69
C LYS A 250 16.63 0.97 10.15
N LEU A 251 15.61 0.82 9.31
CA LEU A 251 14.22 1.07 9.68
C LEU A 251 13.66 -0.03 10.59
N GLU A 252 14.00 -1.30 10.39
CA GLU A 252 13.70 -2.39 11.32
C GLU A 252 14.38 -2.19 12.69
N ASP A 253 15.66 -1.80 12.70
CA ASP A 253 16.39 -1.44 13.93
C ASP A 253 15.70 -0.27 14.65
N LEU A 254 15.37 0.81 13.94
CA LEU A 254 14.67 1.98 14.51
C LEU A 254 13.25 1.66 14.98
N LYS A 255 12.50 0.77 14.30
CA LYS A 255 11.20 0.27 14.78
C LYS A 255 11.37 -0.50 16.10
N SER A 256 12.33 -1.42 16.17
CA SER A 256 12.57 -2.20 17.39
C SER A 256 13.00 -1.32 18.58
N ALA A 257 13.79 -0.27 18.32
CA ALA A 257 14.11 0.75 19.32
C ALA A 257 12.87 1.57 19.74
N ALA A 258 12.00 1.94 18.80
CA ALA A 258 10.74 2.65 19.11
C ALA A 258 9.74 1.77 19.88
N GLU A 259 9.66 0.48 19.58
CA GLU A 259 8.87 -0.51 20.34
C GLU A 259 9.42 -0.69 21.76
N ALA A 260 10.75 -0.77 21.92
CA ALA A 260 11.38 -0.83 23.24
C ALA A 260 11.14 0.45 24.07
N LEU A 261 11.22 1.63 23.44
CA LEU A 261 10.89 2.91 24.07
C LEU A 261 9.40 3.01 24.41
N SER A 262 8.50 2.51 23.56
CA SER A 262 7.06 2.44 23.83
C SER A 262 6.73 1.50 25.00
N ALA A 263 7.40 0.35 25.07
CA ALA A 263 7.28 -0.58 26.19
C ALA A 263 7.76 0.08 27.50
N GLU A 264 8.90 0.78 27.49
CA GLU A 264 9.40 1.49 28.68
C GLU A 264 8.52 2.69 29.04
N GLU A 265 7.98 3.43 28.07
CA GLU A 265 7.00 4.50 28.32
C GLU A 265 5.71 3.94 28.96
N SER A 266 5.27 2.74 28.54
CA SER A 266 4.14 2.04 29.17
C SER A 266 4.46 1.61 30.61
N ARG A 267 5.68 1.14 30.87
CA ARG A 267 6.16 0.78 32.21
C ARG A 267 6.23 2.00 33.12
N LEU A 268 6.75 3.12 32.61
CA LEU A 268 6.80 4.41 33.30
C LEU A 268 5.40 5.00 33.54
N LYS A 269 4.44 4.82 32.63
CA LYS A 269 3.03 5.18 32.84
C LYS A 269 2.40 4.39 33.99
N VAL A 270 2.65 3.08 34.07
CA VAL A 270 2.18 2.22 35.19
C VAL A 270 2.84 2.63 36.51
N LEU A 271 4.16 2.87 36.53
CA LEU A 271 4.86 3.35 37.72
C LEU A 271 4.34 4.73 38.17
N ALA A 272 4.18 5.68 37.24
CA ALA A 272 3.63 7.00 37.54
C ALA A 272 2.17 6.96 38.01
N ALA A 273 1.37 5.97 37.60
CA ALA A 273 0.05 5.72 38.16
C ALA A 273 0.13 5.18 39.60
N GLY A 274 1.01 4.20 39.85
CA GLY A 274 1.25 3.66 41.19
C GLY A 274 1.75 4.71 42.20
N GLU A 275 2.63 5.60 41.77
CA GLU A 275 3.11 6.75 42.55
C GLU A 275 2.01 7.80 42.77
N ARG A 276 1.17 8.10 41.76
CA ARG A 276 -0.01 8.97 41.95
C ARG A 276 -0.99 8.39 42.96
N ASP A 277 -1.22 7.09 42.93
CA ASP A 277 -2.05 6.40 43.92
C ASP A 277 -1.40 6.39 45.31
N ALA A 278 -0.07 6.32 45.40
CA ALA A 278 0.66 6.44 46.65
C ALA A 278 0.54 7.85 47.23
N VAL A 279 0.77 8.88 46.41
CA VAL A 279 0.57 10.29 46.78
C VAL A 279 -0.89 10.56 47.14
N ALA A 280 -1.88 9.96 46.46
CA ALA A 280 -3.29 10.09 46.81
C ALA A 280 -3.64 9.41 48.15
N ARG A 281 -3.02 8.27 48.47
CA ARG A 281 -3.12 7.63 49.80
C ARG A 281 -2.50 8.50 50.89
N VAL A 282 -1.30 9.05 50.67
CA VAL A 282 -0.64 9.98 51.61
C VAL A 282 -1.42 11.29 51.76
N ALA A 283 -2.00 11.83 50.68
CA ALA A 283 -2.84 13.02 50.73
C ALA A 283 -4.12 12.79 51.53
N LYS A 284 -4.80 11.64 51.37
CA LYS A 284 -5.94 11.26 52.22
C LYS A 284 -5.54 11.09 53.68
N GLN A 285 -4.41 10.46 53.97
CA GLN A 285 -3.87 10.37 55.33
C GLN A 285 -3.57 11.77 55.90
N LEU A 286 -2.99 12.68 55.10
CA LEU A 286 -2.73 14.05 55.51
C LEU A 286 -4.02 14.84 55.75
N GLU A 287 -5.06 14.67 54.92
CA GLU A 287 -6.39 15.22 55.17
C GLU A 287 -7.01 14.67 56.45
N GLU A 288 -6.90 13.36 56.72
CA GLU A 288 -7.40 12.75 57.95
C GLU A 288 -6.65 13.28 59.18
N GLN A 289 -5.33 13.44 59.11
CA GLN A 289 -4.55 14.06 60.19
C GLN A 289 -4.90 15.55 60.34
N GLN A 290 -5.08 16.31 59.25
CA GLN A 290 -5.55 17.71 59.32
C GLN A 290 -6.97 17.83 59.89
N ARG A 291 -7.87 16.88 59.61
CA ARG A 291 -9.19 16.80 60.24
C ARG A 291 -9.07 16.47 61.74
N ARG A 292 -8.19 15.55 62.13
CA ARG A 292 -7.88 15.26 63.54
C ARG A 292 -7.33 16.50 64.24
N PHE A 293 -6.28 17.14 63.70
CA PHE A 293 -5.73 18.39 64.21
C PHE A 293 -6.76 19.52 64.28
N LYS A 294 -7.71 19.62 63.34
CA LYS A 294 -8.85 20.54 63.46
C LYS A 294 -9.75 20.16 64.65
N THR A 295 -10.23 18.91 64.74
CA THR A 295 -11.06 18.49 65.89
C THR A 295 -10.35 18.56 67.24
N GLU A 296 -9.03 18.45 67.27
CA GLU A 296 -8.20 18.66 68.47
C GLU A 296 -8.00 20.15 68.75
N ALA A 297 -7.82 21.00 67.74
CA ALA A 297 -7.80 22.46 67.89
C ALA A 297 -9.17 23.02 68.30
N ASP A 298 -10.27 22.47 67.80
CA ASP A 298 -11.65 22.82 68.21
C ASP A 298 -11.91 22.37 69.66
N ARG A 299 -11.40 21.20 70.06
CA ARG A 299 -11.41 20.75 71.46
C ARG A 299 -10.53 21.61 72.35
N LEU A 300 -9.35 22.00 71.89
CA LEU A 300 -8.46 22.90 72.63
C LEU A 300 -9.09 24.29 72.75
N ALA A 301 -9.72 24.83 71.70
CA ALA A 301 -10.47 26.08 71.75
C ALA A 301 -11.67 26.00 72.70
N LEU A 302 -12.38 24.87 72.76
CA LEU A 302 -13.45 24.64 73.74
C LEU A 302 -12.89 24.57 75.17
N VAL A 303 -11.77 23.88 75.38
CA VAL A 303 -11.08 23.79 76.68
C VAL A 303 -10.44 25.12 77.07
N GLU A 304 -10.00 25.94 76.11
CA GLU A 304 -9.48 27.29 76.33
C GLU A 304 -10.61 28.28 76.63
N ALA A 305 -11.77 28.14 75.99
CA ALA A 305 -12.98 28.87 76.33
C ALA A 305 -13.46 28.52 77.75
N GLN A 306 -13.52 27.22 78.10
CA GLN A 306 -13.81 26.77 79.47
C GLN A 306 -12.75 27.25 80.47
N ASN A 307 -11.46 27.24 80.11
CA ASN A 307 -10.41 27.82 80.95
C ASN A 307 -10.50 29.35 81.04
N ALA A 308 -10.99 30.05 80.02
CA ALA A 308 -11.22 31.50 80.05
C ALA A 308 -12.44 31.84 80.92
N GLU A 309 -13.50 31.04 80.83
CA GLU A 309 -14.68 31.09 81.69
C GLU A 309 -14.28 30.86 83.15
N VAL A 310 -13.57 29.77 83.47
CA VAL A 310 -13.00 29.51 84.80
C VAL A 310 -12.01 30.61 85.23
N LYS A 311 -11.19 31.17 84.33
CA LYS A 311 -10.34 32.34 84.62
C LYS A 311 -11.14 33.61 84.90
N SER A 312 -12.39 33.72 84.44
CA SER A 312 -13.34 34.80 84.75
C SER A 312 -14.18 34.51 86.00
N GLU A 313 -14.40 33.24 86.32
CA GLU A 313 -14.99 32.80 87.59
C GLU A 313 -13.99 32.95 88.74
N ILE A 314 -12.71 32.66 88.54
CA ILE A 314 -11.66 32.83 89.57
C ILE A 314 -11.67 34.22 90.23
N PRO A 315 -11.78 35.37 89.52
CA PRO A 315 -11.95 36.68 90.15
C PRO A 315 -13.34 36.86 90.79
N ARG A 316 -14.43 36.34 90.21
CA ARG A 316 -15.77 36.37 90.84
C ARG A 316 -15.80 35.59 92.16
N LEU A 317 -15.25 34.39 92.18
CA LEU A 317 -15.06 33.54 93.34
C LEU A 317 -14.04 34.14 94.33
N LYS A 318 -12.99 34.82 93.87
CA LYS A 318 -12.10 35.59 94.77
C LYS A 318 -12.77 36.83 95.36
N VAL A 319 -13.70 37.48 94.66
CA VAL A 319 -14.51 38.59 95.20
C VAL A 319 -15.49 38.04 96.23
N THR A 320 -16.30 37.04 95.90
CA THR A 320 -17.24 36.45 96.87
C THR A 320 -16.51 35.79 98.04
N LEU A 321 -15.34 35.16 97.85
CA LEU A 321 -14.55 34.62 98.96
C LEU A 321 -13.88 35.72 99.80
N LYS A 322 -13.54 36.89 99.22
CA LYS A 322 -13.16 38.09 99.97
C LYS A 322 -14.34 38.70 100.73
N GLU A 323 -15.54 38.72 100.16
CA GLU A 323 -16.77 39.17 100.81
C GLU A 323 -17.14 38.24 101.97
N ARG A 324 -17.08 36.92 101.77
CA ARG A 324 -17.20 35.92 102.84
C ARG A 324 -16.08 36.06 103.88
N HIS A 325 -14.86 36.44 103.51
CA HIS A 325 -13.82 36.78 104.50
C HIS A 325 -14.09 38.10 105.22
N ALA A 326 -14.72 39.09 104.58
CA ALA A 326 -15.16 40.33 105.22
C ALA A 326 -16.35 40.07 106.16
N GLU A 327 -17.27 39.17 105.81
CA GLU A 327 -18.32 38.66 106.69
C GLU A 327 -17.73 37.86 107.85
N VAL A 328 -16.83 36.92 107.61
CA VAL A 328 -16.18 36.11 108.66
C VAL A 328 -15.32 36.98 109.58
N THR A 329 -14.66 38.03 109.09
CA THR A 329 -13.92 38.97 109.95
C THR A 329 -14.84 39.97 110.67
N ARG A 330 -15.97 40.37 110.09
CA ARG A 330 -17.06 41.07 110.81
C ARG A 330 -17.65 40.19 111.90
N LEU A 331 -17.96 38.93 111.62
CA LEU A 331 -18.46 37.94 112.58
C LEU A 331 -17.41 37.59 113.64
N ALA A 332 -16.12 37.51 113.29
CA ALA A 332 -15.04 37.30 114.26
C ALA A 332 -14.79 38.55 115.13
N THR A 333 -15.04 39.76 114.63
CA THR A 333 -14.94 40.99 115.43
C THR A 333 -16.19 41.24 116.28
N THR A 334 -17.40 40.87 115.84
CA THR A 334 -18.58 40.82 116.71
C THR A 334 -18.44 39.71 117.75
N LEU A 335 -17.98 38.50 117.39
CA LEU A 335 -17.65 37.45 118.36
C LEU A 335 -16.54 37.87 119.33
N ARG A 336 -15.55 38.67 118.93
CA ARG A 336 -14.58 39.27 119.87
C ARG A 336 -15.21 40.32 120.78
N LYS A 337 -16.15 41.13 120.30
CA LYS A 337 -16.91 42.08 121.15
C LYS A 337 -17.80 41.34 122.14
N VAL A 338 -18.53 40.32 121.68
CA VAL A 338 -19.40 39.46 122.52
C VAL A 338 -18.60 38.60 123.49
N ARG A 339 -17.43 38.07 123.10
CA ARG A 339 -16.50 37.42 124.05
C ARG A 339 -15.98 38.41 125.08
N LYS A 340 -15.53 39.61 124.68
CA LYS A 340 -15.10 40.63 125.66
C LYS A 340 -16.22 41.09 126.59
N SER A 341 -17.47 41.20 126.11
CA SER A 341 -18.60 41.50 127.00
C SER A 341 -18.97 40.32 127.89
N ALA A 342 -18.87 39.08 127.41
CA ALA A 342 -19.10 37.87 128.21
C ALA A 342 -17.97 37.62 129.23
N GLU A 343 -16.72 37.93 128.90
CA GLU A 343 -15.56 37.93 129.80
C GLU A 343 -15.72 39.01 130.87
N HIS A 344 -16.12 40.23 130.48
CA HIS A 344 -16.43 41.30 131.43
C HIS A 344 -17.64 40.96 132.31
N GLN A 345 -18.69 40.35 131.76
CA GLN A 345 -19.83 39.84 132.52
C GLN A 345 -19.45 38.67 133.44
N GLN A 346 -18.55 37.76 133.04
CA GLN A 346 -18.03 36.71 133.93
C GLN A 346 -17.16 37.30 135.05
N VAL A 347 -16.31 38.30 134.78
CA VAL A 347 -15.53 38.99 135.80
C VAL A 347 -16.45 39.73 136.76
N ASN A 348 -17.48 40.42 136.27
CA ASN A 348 -18.47 41.10 137.10
C ASN A 348 -19.34 40.10 137.87
N MET A 349 -19.69 38.95 137.30
CA MET A 349 -20.43 37.87 137.98
C MET A 349 -19.58 37.22 139.08
N ARG A 350 -18.28 36.99 138.84
CA ARG A 350 -17.34 36.51 139.88
C ARG A 350 -17.20 37.53 141.01
N LYS A 351 -17.08 38.83 140.68
CA LYS A 351 -17.11 39.91 141.68
C LYS A 351 -18.42 39.95 142.45
N LEU A 352 -19.58 39.82 141.78
CA LEU A 352 -20.89 39.78 142.42
C LEU A 352 -21.12 38.54 143.28
N LEU A 353 -20.53 37.40 142.92
CA LEU A 353 -20.52 36.20 143.75
C LEU A 353 -19.61 36.37 144.97
N GLN A 354 -18.40 36.90 144.81
CA GLN A 354 -17.50 37.22 145.92
C GLN A 354 -18.12 38.27 146.87
N THR A 355 -18.72 39.35 146.35
CA THR A 355 -19.44 40.31 147.20
C THR A 355 -20.69 39.70 147.81
N ARG A 356 -21.37 38.74 147.16
CA ARG A 356 -22.48 37.99 147.77
C ARG A 356 -22.01 37.08 148.91
N GLU A 357 -20.88 36.40 148.75
CA GLU A 357 -20.31 35.53 149.79
C GLU A 357 -19.80 36.35 150.99
N GLU A 358 -19.12 37.47 150.72
CA GLU A 358 -18.79 38.46 151.76
C GLU A 358 -20.03 39.05 152.42
N LEU A 359 -21.06 39.42 151.66
CA LEU A 359 -22.29 39.98 152.19
C LEU A 359 -23.08 38.95 152.99
N VAL A 360 -23.12 37.67 152.60
CA VAL A 360 -23.76 36.61 153.39
C VAL A 360 -23.01 36.39 154.73
N GLN A 361 -21.68 36.42 154.72
CA GLN A 361 -20.89 36.36 155.95
C GLN A 361 -21.03 37.62 156.83
N LYS A 362 -21.33 38.78 156.23
CA LYS A 362 -21.62 40.04 156.94
C LYS A 362 -23.06 40.09 157.44
N THR A 363 -24.06 39.59 156.69
CA THR A 363 -25.46 39.56 157.12
C THR A 363 -25.70 38.56 158.22
N GLY A 364 -25.01 37.40 158.25
CA GLY A 364 -25.05 36.50 159.40
C GLY A 364 -24.62 37.23 160.68
N LYS A 365 -23.40 37.76 160.68
CA LYS A 365 -22.84 38.51 161.82
C LYS A 365 -23.63 39.77 162.20
N LEU A 366 -24.31 40.40 161.25
CA LEU A 366 -25.19 41.54 161.52
C LEU A 366 -26.54 41.10 162.08
N HIS A 367 -27.10 39.97 161.62
CA HIS A 367 -28.37 39.44 162.11
C HIS A 367 -28.29 39.12 163.61
N ASP A 368 -27.21 38.44 164.02
CA ASP A 368 -26.89 38.17 165.43
C ASP A 368 -26.90 39.48 166.26
N THR A 369 -26.20 40.52 165.80
CA THR A 369 -26.15 41.83 166.48
C THR A 369 -27.41 42.70 166.33
N ILE A 370 -28.38 42.29 165.50
CA ILE A 370 -29.65 42.98 165.31
C ILE A 370 -30.70 42.43 166.29
N GLU A 371 -30.71 41.12 166.55
CA GLU A 371 -31.56 40.53 167.60
C GLU A 371 -31.18 41.10 168.98
N GLU A 372 -29.88 41.27 169.28
CA GLU A 372 -29.39 41.93 170.50
C GLU A 372 -29.75 43.43 170.61
N ARG A 373 -30.15 44.09 169.52
CA ARG A 373 -30.46 45.53 169.49
C ARG A 373 -31.94 45.85 169.40
N LEU A 374 -32.74 44.98 168.79
CA LEU A 374 -34.19 45.15 168.73
C LEU A 374 -34.84 45.09 170.13
N THR A 375 -34.29 44.28 171.04
CA THR A 375 -34.72 44.24 172.45
C THR A 375 -34.41 45.51 173.26
N VAL A 376 -33.60 46.44 172.72
CA VAL A 376 -33.26 47.72 173.35
C VAL A 376 -34.10 48.86 172.80
N LEU A 377 -34.29 48.91 171.48
CA LEU A 377 -35.02 50.00 170.81
C LEU A 377 -36.51 50.05 171.17
N GLU A 378 -37.14 48.92 171.53
CA GLU A 378 -38.52 48.91 172.06
C GLU A 378 -38.67 49.72 173.37
N MET A 379 -37.59 50.02 174.10
CA MET A 379 -37.64 50.92 175.24
C MET A 379 -37.59 52.40 174.82
N GLU A 380 -36.80 52.74 173.80
CA GLU A 380 -36.54 54.13 173.39
C GLU A 380 -37.74 54.76 172.63
N GLU A 381 -38.52 53.97 171.88
CA GLU A 381 -39.75 54.45 171.21
C GLU A 381 -40.83 54.97 172.18
N ARG A 382 -40.71 54.66 173.49
CA ARG A 382 -41.69 55.09 174.51
C ARG A 382 -41.44 56.49 175.08
N GLU A 383 -40.25 57.08 174.87
CA GLU A 383 -39.86 58.34 175.51
C GLU A 383 -40.05 59.59 174.63
N LEU A 384 -40.15 59.45 173.30
CA LEU A 384 -40.34 60.59 172.38
C LEU A 384 -41.81 61.01 172.17
N HIS A 385 -42.78 60.22 172.67
CA HIS A 385 -44.21 60.49 172.49
C HIS A 385 -44.78 61.63 173.36
N THR A 386 -43.97 62.28 174.21
CA THR A 386 -44.45 63.27 175.20
C THR A 386 -44.30 64.74 174.80
N GLU A 387 -43.50 65.08 173.78
CA GLU A 387 -43.22 66.48 173.40
C GLU A 387 -44.13 67.05 172.28
N GLU A 388 -45.12 66.29 171.78
CA GLU A 388 -46.12 66.80 170.82
C GLU A 388 -47.03 67.93 171.38
N ALA A 389 -46.98 68.20 172.70
CA ALA A 389 -48.07 68.87 173.41
C ALA A 389 -48.05 70.42 173.40
N ARG A 390 -46.90 71.10 173.25
CA ARG A 390 -46.79 72.55 173.55
C ARG A 390 -47.22 73.49 172.41
N LEU A 391 -48.37 73.21 171.82
CA LEU A 391 -49.05 74.04 170.83
C LEU A 391 -49.61 75.36 171.39
N LYS A 392 -49.64 76.38 170.52
CA LYS A 392 -50.60 77.52 170.47
C LYS A 392 -50.74 78.43 171.72
N LYS A 393 -50.35 79.71 171.59
CA LYS A 393 -51.22 80.88 171.92
C LYS A 393 -50.61 82.25 171.55
N MET A 394 -51.43 83.07 170.90
CA MET A 394 -51.40 84.55 170.76
C MET A 394 -50.21 85.24 170.05
N PHE A 395 -50.54 85.88 168.92
CA PHE A 395 -49.90 87.10 168.36
C PHE A 395 -50.03 88.30 169.34
N PRO A 396 -49.31 89.44 169.20
CA PRO A 396 -48.77 90.00 167.95
C PRO A 396 -47.39 90.70 168.01
N GLU A 397 -47.02 91.29 166.86
CA GLU A 397 -46.12 92.45 166.65
C GLU A 397 -44.61 92.38 167.02
N LYS A 398 -43.83 93.13 166.23
CA LYS A 398 -42.43 93.51 166.48
C LYS A 398 -41.36 92.39 166.52
N THR A 399 -41.45 91.43 165.59
CA THR A 399 -40.27 90.69 165.10
C THR A 399 -40.23 90.65 163.58
N GLU A 400 -39.34 91.42 162.97
CA GLU A 400 -38.54 90.87 161.86
C GLU A 400 -37.19 90.46 162.43
N LEU A 401 -37.17 89.30 163.09
CA LEU A 401 -36.04 88.39 163.03
C LEU A 401 -36.56 86.94 162.79
N ILE A 402 -35.92 86.03 162.06
CA ILE A 402 -34.51 85.82 161.64
C ILE A 402 -33.69 84.96 162.63
N THR A 403 -33.01 83.95 162.08
CA THR A 403 -31.52 83.85 162.01
C THR A 403 -31.18 83.32 160.58
N ASN A 404 -30.52 84.02 159.64
CA ASN A 404 -29.78 85.30 159.66
C ASN A 404 -30.03 86.19 158.39
N ASN A 405 -30.77 87.31 158.57
CA ASN A 405 -30.74 88.66 157.95
C ASN A 405 -30.82 88.87 156.42
N SER A 406 -31.41 89.95 155.87
CA SER A 406 -32.24 91.05 156.43
C SER A 406 -32.94 91.88 155.31
N ARG A 407 -33.71 92.91 155.69
CA ARG A 407 -34.58 93.77 154.86
C ARG A 407 -33.88 94.99 154.20
N THR A 408 -34.54 95.56 153.18
CA THR A 408 -34.60 96.97 152.70
C THR A 408 -33.35 97.87 152.48
N GLU A 409 -33.36 98.50 151.29
CA GLU A 409 -33.04 99.92 150.97
C GLU A 409 -31.63 100.51 151.26
N ASN A 410 -31.33 101.63 150.56
CA ASN A 410 -29.99 102.24 150.50
C ASN A 410 -29.87 103.45 151.43
N GLU A 411 -28.82 103.47 152.25
CA GLU A 411 -28.19 104.72 152.70
C GLU A 411 -26.68 104.66 152.47
N ARG A 412 -26.08 105.82 152.16
CA ARG A 412 -24.63 106.00 152.01
C ARG A 412 -24.16 107.14 152.91
N LEU A 413 -23.37 106.82 153.93
CA LEU A 413 -22.62 107.79 154.73
C LEU A 413 -21.13 107.49 154.71
N ALA A 414 -20.31 108.51 154.94
CA ALA A 414 -18.88 108.46 154.67
C ALA A 414 -18.08 107.68 155.73
N MET A 415 -17.39 106.63 155.25
CA MET A 415 -16.14 106.10 155.82
C MET A 415 -15.17 105.82 154.65
N GLU A 416 -14.08 106.53 154.34
CA GLU A 416 -13.47 107.81 154.80
C GLU A 416 -14.09 108.46 156.04
N GLY A 417 -13.47 108.23 157.19
CA GLY A 417 -14.15 108.16 158.48
C GLY A 417 -15.01 109.36 158.91
N ASN A 418 -16.33 109.12 158.97
CA ASN A 418 -17.40 109.87 159.67
C ASN A 418 -17.84 111.22 159.03
N ARG A 419 -19.17 111.52 159.01
CA ARG A 419 -19.76 112.88 158.81
C ARG A 419 -21.30 112.99 158.99
N VAL A 420 -21.84 114.22 159.22
CA VAL A 420 -23.26 114.59 159.56
C VAL A 420 -23.60 116.10 159.22
N GLY A 421 -24.86 116.52 158.88
CA GLY A 421 -25.37 117.95 159.02
C GLY A 421 -26.42 118.55 158.00
N GLU A 422 -27.31 119.51 158.39
CA GLU A 422 -28.62 119.93 157.74
C GLU A 422 -28.93 121.46 157.35
N GLU A 423 -30.05 121.70 156.60
CA GLU A 423 -31.15 122.77 156.57
C GLU A 423 -31.07 124.36 156.45
N GLY A 424 -32.01 125.02 155.69
CA GLY A 424 -33.17 125.83 156.27
C GLY A 424 -33.57 127.35 155.98
N LYS A 425 -34.73 127.64 155.30
CA LYS A 425 -35.78 128.76 155.44
C LYS A 425 -35.41 130.29 155.10
N ARG A 426 -36.21 131.41 155.02
CA ARG A 426 -37.66 131.91 155.21
C ARG A 426 -37.98 133.35 154.56
N HIS A 427 -39.23 133.95 154.58
CA HIS A 427 -39.65 135.33 154.05
C HIS A 427 -41.00 135.92 154.63
N ASN A 428 -41.20 137.28 154.78
CA ASN A 428 -42.49 138.08 154.68
C ASN A 428 -42.47 139.56 155.19
N LEU A 429 -43.14 140.52 154.48
CA LEU A 429 -43.88 141.77 154.91
C LEU A 429 -43.72 143.01 153.97
N ALA A 430 -44.79 143.47 153.28
CA ALA A 430 -44.85 144.80 152.62
C ALA A 430 -46.26 145.30 152.15
N GLN A 431 -47.38 144.77 152.66
CA GLN A 431 -48.71 145.17 152.17
C GLN A 431 -49.19 146.52 152.73
N GLN A 432 -49.52 147.49 151.86
CA GLN A 432 -50.70 148.38 152.01
C GLN A 432 -51.00 149.31 150.80
N LEU A 433 -50.04 149.58 149.91
CA LEU A 433 -50.25 150.51 148.76
C LEU A 433 -51.07 149.93 147.59
N ASP A 434 -51.11 148.60 147.43
CA ASP A 434 -51.78 147.89 146.32
C ASP A 434 -53.28 148.18 146.12
N GLN A 435 -53.95 148.74 147.13
CA GLN A 435 -55.42 148.68 147.20
C GLN A 435 -56.13 149.51 146.10
N LEU A 436 -55.39 150.40 145.41
CA LEU A 436 -55.82 151.14 144.22
C LEU A 436 -55.35 150.52 142.88
N LEU A 437 -54.50 149.49 142.88
CA LEU A 437 -54.09 148.78 141.65
C LEU A 437 -55.10 147.70 141.22
N ARG A 438 -55.83 147.14 142.19
CA ARG A 438 -56.64 145.92 142.00
C ARG A 438 -57.88 146.11 141.10
N GLU A 439 -58.40 147.33 141.00
CA GLU A 439 -59.50 147.64 140.08
C GLU A 439 -59.06 147.66 138.60
N ASN A 440 -57.78 147.91 138.31
CA ASN A 440 -57.26 147.87 136.93
C ASN A 440 -56.94 146.44 136.44
N GLU A 441 -56.72 145.48 137.35
CA GLU A 441 -56.45 144.09 136.98
C GLU A 441 -57.67 143.34 136.45
N LEU A 442 -58.87 143.63 136.97
CA LEU A 442 -60.08 142.87 136.67
C LEU A 442 -60.48 142.97 135.19
N LEU A 443 -60.29 144.13 134.57
CA LEU A 443 -60.53 144.34 133.14
C LEU A 443 -59.46 143.70 132.23
N ARG A 444 -58.27 143.35 132.74
CA ARG A 444 -57.21 142.70 131.95
C ARG A 444 -57.37 141.18 131.89
N LYS A 445 -57.88 140.56 132.96
CA LYS A 445 -58.00 139.09 133.06
C LYS A 445 -59.01 138.51 132.06
N SER A 446 -60.10 139.22 131.76
CA SER A 446 -61.14 138.79 130.81
C SER A 446 -60.71 138.76 129.34
N ILE A 447 -59.56 139.31 128.96
CA ILE A 447 -59.09 139.36 127.57
C ILE A 447 -58.26 138.12 127.22
N PHE A 448 -57.39 137.69 128.14
CA PHE A 448 -56.45 136.58 127.94
C PHE A 448 -57.10 135.21 127.69
N GLU A 449 -58.24 134.94 128.33
CA GLU A 449 -58.93 133.63 128.22
C GLU A 449 -59.54 133.39 126.82
N LEU A 450 -59.90 134.45 126.10
CA LEU A 450 -60.44 134.36 124.74
C LEU A 450 -59.35 134.03 123.72
N GLU A 451 -58.18 134.67 123.81
CA GLU A 451 -57.06 134.45 122.88
C GLU A 451 -56.59 132.99 122.90
N GLN A 452 -56.45 132.39 124.10
CA GLN A 452 -56.02 131.00 124.28
C GLN A 452 -57.06 129.94 123.84
N SER A 453 -58.24 130.35 123.37
CA SER A 453 -59.25 129.45 122.80
C SER A 453 -59.11 129.29 121.28
N GLN A 454 -58.61 130.31 120.59
CA GLN A 454 -58.55 130.36 119.12
C GLN A 454 -57.40 129.50 118.55
N GLU A 455 -56.26 129.50 119.23
CA GLU A 455 -55.03 128.83 118.80
C GLU A 455 -55.18 127.29 118.69
N LYS A 456 -55.86 126.68 119.67
CA LYS A 456 -56.11 125.22 119.76
C LYS A 456 -56.94 124.67 118.59
N ILE A 457 -57.77 125.50 117.94
CA ILE A 457 -58.59 125.10 116.79
C ILE A 457 -57.73 124.98 115.52
N ILE A 458 -56.69 125.80 115.39
CA ILE A 458 -55.81 125.85 114.21
C ILE A 458 -54.93 124.60 114.14
N GLU A 459 -54.34 124.15 115.26
CA GLU A 459 -53.47 122.97 115.30
C GLU A 459 -54.20 121.69 114.84
N HIS A 460 -55.44 121.48 115.29
CA HIS A 460 -56.18 120.26 114.98
C HIS A 460 -56.53 120.15 113.49
N GLY A 461 -56.81 121.27 112.83
CA GLY A 461 -57.07 121.31 111.38
C GLY A 461 -55.86 120.87 110.53
N GLN A 462 -54.64 121.23 110.97
CA GLN A 462 -53.41 120.86 110.24
C GLN A 462 -53.11 119.36 110.32
N GLN A 463 -53.38 118.72 111.46
CA GLN A 463 -53.13 117.29 111.68
C GLN A 463 -53.96 116.40 110.74
N MET A 464 -55.22 116.76 110.49
CA MET A 464 -56.12 115.98 109.63
C MET A 464 -55.72 116.01 108.15
N ALA A 465 -55.23 117.16 107.66
CA ALA A 465 -54.75 117.30 106.27
C ALA A 465 -53.57 116.36 105.97
N LEU A 466 -52.63 116.22 106.92
CA LEU A 466 -51.47 115.33 106.79
C LEU A 466 -51.87 113.86 106.61
N GLN A 467 -52.86 113.36 107.35
CA GLN A 467 -53.30 111.97 107.28
C GLN A 467 -53.94 111.63 105.92
N TYR A 468 -54.72 112.56 105.35
CA TYR A 468 -55.35 112.39 104.03
C TYR A 468 -54.32 112.19 102.91
N HIS A 469 -53.23 112.98 102.91
CA HIS A 469 -52.18 112.84 101.89
C HIS A 469 -51.41 111.51 101.99
N GLN A 470 -51.18 110.99 103.19
CA GLN A 470 -50.47 109.73 103.39
C GLN A 470 -51.23 108.52 102.83
N THR A 471 -52.55 108.45 103.01
CA THR A 471 -53.37 107.33 102.49
C THR A 471 -53.50 107.36 100.95
N LEU A 472 -53.54 108.55 100.36
CA LEU A 472 -53.49 108.74 98.90
C LEU A 472 -52.20 108.20 98.27
N GLU A 473 -51.04 108.43 98.90
CA GLU A 473 -49.76 107.88 98.43
C GLU A 473 -49.73 106.34 98.48
N GLN A 474 -50.19 105.74 99.59
CA GLN A 474 -50.25 104.28 99.73
C GLN A 474 -51.12 103.67 98.63
N THR A 475 -52.29 104.27 98.37
CA THR A 475 -53.22 103.83 97.33
C THR A 475 -52.61 103.88 95.92
N ARG A 476 -51.76 104.87 95.61
CA ARG A 476 -50.99 104.91 94.35
C ARG A 476 -49.98 103.76 94.28
N LYS A 477 -49.15 103.62 95.32
CA LYS A 477 -48.08 102.59 95.41
C LYS A 477 -48.61 101.15 95.24
N PHE A 478 -49.85 100.85 95.65
CA PHE A 478 -50.48 99.55 95.38
C PHE A 478 -50.97 99.38 93.93
N ARG A 479 -51.51 100.42 93.30
CA ARG A 479 -51.95 100.37 91.88
C ARG A 479 -50.79 100.18 90.92
N ASP A 480 -49.65 100.80 91.19
CA ASP A 480 -48.45 100.66 90.35
C ASP A 480 -47.87 99.23 90.45
N LYS A 481 -47.83 98.64 91.65
CA LYS A 481 -47.48 97.22 91.85
C LYS A 481 -48.40 96.27 91.08
N ALA A 482 -49.72 96.53 91.08
CA ALA A 482 -50.69 95.70 90.35
C ALA A 482 -50.43 95.73 88.83
N ARG A 483 -50.11 96.91 88.26
CA ARG A 483 -49.75 97.04 86.83
C ARG A 483 -48.49 96.24 86.46
N VAL A 484 -47.45 96.29 87.28
CA VAL A 484 -46.19 95.54 87.04
C VAL A 484 -46.46 94.03 87.04
N LEU A 485 -47.26 93.52 87.99
CA LEU A 485 -47.61 92.10 88.03
C LEU A 485 -48.46 91.65 86.82
N GLN A 486 -49.38 92.50 86.34
CA GLN A 486 -50.15 92.22 85.12
C GLN A 486 -49.26 92.16 83.86
N GLN A 487 -48.25 93.05 83.74
CA GLN A 487 -47.28 92.97 82.64
C GLN A 487 -46.43 91.69 82.73
N GLN A 488 -45.96 91.32 83.93
CA GLN A 488 -45.18 90.09 84.13
C GLN A 488 -45.98 88.82 83.78
N LEU A 489 -47.28 88.76 84.10
CA LEU A 489 -48.15 87.68 83.67
C LEU A 489 -48.26 87.61 82.14
N ALA A 490 -48.58 88.73 81.49
CA ALA A 490 -48.71 88.79 80.03
C ALA A 490 -47.41 88.42 79.28
N ASP A 491 -46.25 88.77 79.82
CA ASP A 491 -44.96 88.39 79.22
C ASP A 491 -44.59 86.93 79.47
N ASN A 492 -44.99 86.34 80.60
CA ASN A 492 -44.83 84.90 80.84
C ASN A 492 -45.79 84.07 79.97
N GLU A 493 -47.02 84.53 79.72
CA GLU A 493 -47.93 83.88 78.75
C GLU A 493 -47.37 83.89 77.32
N LYS A 494 -46.78 85.01 76.87
CA LYS A 494 -46.08 85.09 75.59
C LYS A 494 -44.92 84.09 75.52
N ARG A 495 -44.11 84.00 76.58
CA ARG A 495 -42.99 83.04 76.67
C ARG A 495 -43.48 81.59 76.60
N GLY A 496 -44.55 81.25 77.31
CA GLY A 496 -45.16 79.92 77.26
C GLY A 496 -45.62 79.55 75.85
N LYS A 497 -46.33 80.45 75.16
CA LYS A 497 -46.75 80.25 73.76
C LYS A 497 -45.55 80.05 72.82
N VAL A 498 -44.51 80.88 72.92
CA VAL A 498 -43.28 80.75 72.11
C VAL A 498 -42.54 79.43 72.38
N GLN A 499 -42.55 78.94 73.62
CA GLN A 499 -41.97 77.63 73.96
C GLN A 499 -42.80 76.46 73.41
N GLN A 500 -44.13 76.56 73.43
CA GLN A 500 -45.00 75.52 72.86
C GLN A 500 -44.90 75.48 71.34
N ASP A 501 -44.94 76.64 70.66
CA ASP A 501 -44.63 76.79 69.24
C ASP A 501 -43.30 76.13 68.84
N LEU A 502 -42.27 76.24 69.69
CA LEU A 502 -40.96 75.63 69.45
C LEU A 502 -41.00 74.10 69.59
N LEU A 503 -41.67 73.58 70.63
CA LEU A 503 -41.85 72.15 70.84
C LEU A 503 -42.67 71.49 69.72
N ASP A 504 -43.73 72.16 69.25
CA ASP A 504 -44.57 71.69 68.15
C ASP A 504 -43.77 71.65 66.83
N ARG A 505 -42.94 72.67 66.55
CA ARG A 505 -42.00 72.65 65.41
C ARG A 505 -40.97 71.53 65.52
N VAL A 506 -40.31 71.37 66.68
CA VAL A 506 -39.31 70.32 66.91
C VAL A 506 -39.93 68.92 66.80
N SER A 507 -41.17 68.72 67.26
CA SER A 507 -41.87 67.44 67.09
C SER A 507 -42.27 67.17 65.63
N ALA A 508 -42.68 68.21 64.88
CA ALA A 508 -42.95 68.09 63.45
C ALA A 508 -41.69 67.81 62.62
N ASP A 509 -40.56 68.46 62.92
CA ASP A 509 -39.27 68.23 62.24
C ASP A 509 -38.66 66.87 62.62
N ARG A 510 -38.86 66.41 63.87
CA ARG A 510 -38.60 65.03 64.27
C ARG A 510 -39.47 64.04 63.47
N ALA A 511 -40.78 64.29 63.34
CA ALA A 511 -41.66 63.40 62.58
C ALA A 511 -41.30 63.36 61.08
N ARG A 512 -40.88 64.49 60.50
CA ARG A 512 -40.35 64.58 59.13
C ARG A 512 -39.07 63.76 58.96
N THR A 513 -38.10 63.92 59.86
CA THR A 513 -36.82 63.20 59.78
C THR A 513 -36.97 61.70 60.08
N GLU A 514 -37.82 61.31 61.03
CA GLU A 514 -38.19 59.89 61.24
C GLU A 514 -38.90 59.28 60.03
N LYS A 515 -39.69 60.07 59.29
CA LYS A 515 -40.32 59.61 58.04
C LYS A 515 -39.28 59.46 56.93
N GLN A 516 -38.44 60.46 56.70
CA GLN A 516 -37.36 60.43 55.70
C GLN A 516 -36.36 59.29 55.97
N LEU A 517 -36.06 59.00 57.23
CA LEU A 517 -35.24 57.86 57.62
C LEU A 517 -35.89 56.54 57.19
N LYS A 518 -37.18 56.33 57.48
CA LYS A 518 -37.92 55.12 57.09
C LYS A 518 -38.06 54.97 55.57
N GLU A 519 -38.27 56.06 54.85
CA GLU A 519 -38.29 56.07 53.38
C GLU A 519 -36.91 55.66 52.84
N GLY A 520 -35.82 56.25 53.36
CA GLY A 520 -34.45 55.87 53.02
C GLY A 520 -34.03 54.45 53.43
N GLU A 521 -34.57 53.91 54.54
CA GLU A 521 -34.37 52.52 54.98
C GLU A 521 -35.04 51.52 54.01
N VAL A 522 -36.26 51.83 53.54
CA VAL A 522 -36.98 51.02 52.54
C VAL A 522 -36.30 51.11 51.17
N GLU A 523 -35.85 52.30 50.75
CA GLU A 523 -35.03 52.45 49.54
C GLU A 523 -33.73 51.64 49.65
N TRP A 524 -33.03 51.69 50.79
CA TRP A 524 -31.85 50.86 51.04
C TRP A 524 -32.13 49.36 51.00
N ALA A 525 -33.28 48.91 51.52
CA ALA A 525 -33.68 47.51 51.45
C ALA A 525 -33.89 47.07 49.99
N THR A 526 -34.71 47.80 49.22
CA THR A 526 -35.00 47.46 47.82
C THR A 526 -33.76 47.57 46.91
N LEU A 527 -32.85 48.52 47.17
CA LEU A 527 -31.57 48.61 46.46
C LEU A 527 -30.64 47.46 46.82
N ARG A 528 -30.65 46.97 48.06
CA ARG A 528 -29.87 45.82 48.50
C ARG A 528 -30.40 44.50 47.93
N GLU A 529 -31.72 44.31 47.89
CA GLU A 529 -32.36 43.19 47.21
C GLU A 529 -31.99 43.16 45.73
N ARG A 530 -32.10 44.31 45.03
CA ARG A 530 -31.65 44.46 43.64
C ARG A 530 -30.17 44.18 43.46
N HIS A 531 -29.32 44.56 44.41
CA HIS A 531 -27.89 44.22 44.34
C HIS A 531 -27.67 42.72 44.42
N VAL A 532 -28.39 42.01 45.31
CA VAL A 532 -28.30 40.55 45.44
C VAL A 532 -28.82 39.84 44.18
N THR A 533 -29.98 40.24 43.63
CA THR A 533 -30.48 39.64 42.38
C THR A 533 -29.53 39.89 41.21
N ASN A 534 -28.98 41.11 41.11
CA ASN A 534 -28.01 41.44 40.06
C ASN A 534 -26.70 40.67 40.24
N ASP A 535 -26.22 40.44 41.48
CA ASP A 535 -25.07 39.59 41.74
C ASP A 535 -25.35 38.14 41.33
N GLU A 536 -26.51 37.58 41.67
CA GLU A 536 -26.92 36.23 41.28
C GLU A 536 -26.99 36.07 39.76
N GLU A 537 -27.60 37.03 39.06
CA GLU A 537 -27.61 37.09 37.58
C GLU A 537 -26.19 37.20 37.01
N ILE A 538 -25.32 38.04 37.58
CA ILE A 538 -23.92 38.19 37.16
C ILE A 538 -23.13 36.89 37.37
N GLN A 539 -23.33 36.16 38.47
CA GLN A 539 -22.67 34.86 38.68
C GLN A 539 -23.23 33.78 37.74
N LEU A 540 -24.54 33.77 37.48
CA LEU A 540 -25.15 32.87 36.51
C LEU A 540 -24.61 33.13 35.10
N LEU A 541 -24.52 34.40 34.67
CA LEU A 541 -23.95 34.79 33.38
C LEU A 541 -22.46 34.44 33.29
N LYS A 542 -21.66 34.67 34.34
CA LYS A 542 -20.24 34.22 34.39
C LYS A 542 -20.13 32.70 34.24
N MET A 543 -20.96 31.93 34.95
CA MET A 543 -20.93 30.47 34.87
C MET A 543 -21.36 29.96 33.49
N GLN A 544 -22.35 30.61 32.86
CA GLN A 544 -22.72 30.33 31.47
C GLN A 544 -21.59 30.70 30.49
N LEU A 545 -20.93 31.85 30.67
CA LEU A 545 -19.80 32.28 29.84
C LEU A 545 -18.66 31.25 29.89
N ILE A 546 -18.22 30.87 31.09
CA ILE A 546 -17.18 29.86 31.32
C ILE A 546 -17.58 28.51 30.71
N ALA A 547 -18.85 28.11 30.80
CA ALA A 547 -19.35 26.89 30.16
C ALA A 547 -19.28 26.98 28.62
N LYS A 548 -19.63 28.14 28.03
CA LYS A 548 -19.55 28.39 26.59
C LYS A 548 -18.10 28.42 26.10
N GLU A 549 -17.22 29.15 26.78
CA GLU A 549 -15.76 29.15 26.53
C GLU A 549 -15.20 27.72 26.60
N GLY A 550 -15.55 26.96 27.64
CA GLY A 550 -15.19 25.55 27.78
C GLY A 550 -15.74 24.65 26.67
N THR A 551 -16.84 25.01 26.00
CA THR A 551 -17.28 24.33 24.75
C THR A 551 -16.52 24.81 23.51
N LEU A 552 -16.21 26.11 23.40
CA LEU A 552 -15.44 26.68 22.30
C LEU A 552 -14.01 26.14 22.26
N CYS A 553 -13.34 26.02 23.41
CA CYS A 553 -12.02 25.39 23.49
C CYS A 553 -12.05 23.91 23.05
N ARG A 554 -13.09 23.16 23.43
CA ARG A 554 -13.29 21.76 22.97
C ARG A 554 -13.53 21.69 21.46
N LEU A 555 -14.40 22.55 20.92
CA LEU A 555 -14.64 22.65 19.47
C LEU A 555 -13.39 23.07 18.70
N HIS A 556 -12.57 23.97 19.25
CA HIS A 556 -11.30 24.37 18.64
C HIS A 556 -10.30 23.21 18.61
N MET A 557 -10.18 22.43 19.68
CA MET A 557 -9.33 21.24 19.71
C MET A 557 -9.79 20.18 18.71
N VAL A 558 -11.10 19.89 18.66
CA VAL A 558 -11.68 18.98 17.65
C VAL A 558 -11.42 19.49 16.23
N ARG A 559 -11.64 20.78 15.96
CA ARG A 559 -11.32 21.39 14.65
C ARG A 559 -9.83 21.23 14.31
N GLN A 560 -8.94 21.50 15.25
CA GLN A 560 -7.49 21.37 15.03
C GLN A 560 -7.06 19.91 14.82
N GLN A 561 -7.74 18.94 15.42
CA GLN A 561 -7.50 17.53 15.16
C GLN A 561 -8.02 17.11 13.78
N LEU A 562 -9.29 17.41 13.46
CA LEU A 562 -9.86 17.18 12.13
C LEU A 562 -9.02 17.83 11.02
N GLN A 563 -8.45 19.01 11.25
CA GLN A 563 -7.61 19.70 10.27
C GLN A 563 -6.24 19.01 10.06
N ARG A 564 -5.70 18.32 11.08
CA ARG A 564 -4.55 17.41 10.90
C ARG A 564 -4.97 16.13 10.17
N ASP A 565 -6.12 15.57 10.50
CA ASP A 565 -6.62 14.35 9.87
C ASP A 565 -6.94 14.56 8.38
N ILE A 566 -7.43 15.76 8.02
CA ILE A 566 -7.58 16.24 6.64
C ILE A 566 -6.21 16.34 5.96
N SER A 567 -5.22 17.07 6.51
CA SER A 567 -3.91 17.17 5.86
C SER A 567 -3.21 15.80 5.70
N ASN A 568 -3.40 14.91 6.68
CA ASN A 568 -2.91 13.53 6.61
C ASN A 568 -3.66 12.71 5.54
N ALA A 569 -4.94 12.99 5.28
CA ALA A 569 -5.72 12.37 4.21
C ALA A 569 -5.35 12.92 2.83
N GLU A 570 -5.13 14.23 2.70
CA GLU A 570 -4.66 14.91 1.49
C GLU A 570 -3.28 14.38 1.05
N GLN A 571 -2.33 14.24 1.99
CA GLN A 571 -1.02 13.63 1.73
C GLN A 571 -1.15 12.17 1.23
N ARG A 572 -1.98 11.35 1.89
CA ARG A 572 -2.27 9.97 1.45
C ARG A 572 -2.95 9.94 0.07
N ALA A 573 -3.84 10.87 -0.22
CA ALA A 573 -4.48 10.98 -1.53
C ALA A 573 -3.49 11.41 -2.63
N SER A 574 -2.52 12.29 -2.32
CA SER A 574 -1.42 12.62 -3.23
C SER A 574 -0.58 11.37 -3.52
N HIS A 575 -0.07 10.69 -2.49
CA HIS A 575 0.74 9.49 -2.67
C HIS A 575 0.01 8.39 -3.47
N LEU A 576 -1.27 8.13 -3.20
CA LEU A 576 -2.07 7.19 -3.99
C LEU A 576 -2.30 7.63 -5.44
N LYS A 577 -2.35 8.94 -5.71
CA LYS A 577 -2.41 9.49 -7.07
C LYS A 577 -1.06 9.34 -7.79
N ASP A 578 0.04 9.61 -7.10
CA ASP A 578 1.40 9.49 -7.63
C ASP A 578 1.73 8.00 -7.91
N ASP A 579 1.39 7.09 -7.00
CA ASP A 579 1.45 5.63 -7.21
C ASP A 579 0.56 5.19 -8.37
N GLY A 580 -0.64 5.76 -8.51
CA GLY A 580 -1.56 5.51 -9.63
C GLY A 580 -0.97 5.91 -10.98
N LEU A 581 -0.33 7.08 -11.06
CA LEU A 581 0.38 7.56 -12.25
C LEU A 581 1.61 6.70 -12.56
N ASN A 582 2.41 6.36 -11.55
CA ASN A 582 3.55 5.46 -11.69
C ASN A 582 3.15 4.06 -12.17
N ALA A 583 2.02 3.53 -11.68
CA ALA A 583 1.46 2.27 -12.15
C ALA A 583 0.90 2.36 -13.58
N HIS A 584 0.34 3.51 -13.97
CA HIS A 584 -0.14 3.75 -15.33
C HIS A 584 1.00 3.80 -16.35
N ALA A 585 2.05 4.59 -16.08
CA ALA A 585 3.22 4.68 -16.95
C ALA A 585 3.95 3.33 -17.09
N ARG A 586 4.04 2.54 -16.01
CA ARG A 586 4.56 1.17 -16.07
C ARG A 586 3.70 0.25 -16.94
N ARG A 587 2.37 0.41 -16.91
CA ARG A 587 1.46 -0.36 -17.77
C ARG A 587 1.66 0.01 -19.24
N GLU A 588 1.74 1.30 -19.56
CA GLU A 588 1.97 1.80 -20.93
C GLU A 588 3.29 1.30 -21.51
N MET A 589 4.37 1.26 -20.72
CA MET A 589 5.64 0.67 -21.17
C MET A 589 5.51 -0.83 -21.44
N LEU A 590 4.83 -1.58 -20.57
CA LEU A 590 4.59 -3.02 -20.75
C LEU A 590 3.64 -3.32 -21.93
N GLU A 591 2.67 -2.45 -22.20
CA GLU A 591 1.79 -2.53 -23.37
C GLU A 591 2.56 -2.24 -24.67
N ALA A 592 3.47 -1.25 -24.66
CA ALA A 592 4.36 -0.98 -25.79
C ALA A 592 5.41 -2.10 -26.01
N GLU A 593 5.89 -2.75 -24.94
CA GLU A 593 6.73 -3.96 -25.05
C GLU A 593 5.93 -5.15 -25.59
N ALA A 594 4.70 -5.37 -25.12
CA ALA A 594 3.83 -6.42 -25.63
C ALA A 594 3.49 -6.22 -27.12
N GLN A 595 3.26 -4.97 -27.57
CA GLN A 595 3.07 -4.66 -28.99
C GLN A 595 4.31 -5.00 -29.83
N LYS A 596 5.52 -4.64 -29.37
CA LYS A 596 6.78 -5.00 -30.05
C LYS A 596 6.99 -6.51 -30.11
N LEU A 597 6.72 -7.23 -29.03
CA LEU A 597 6.79 -8.70 -29.00
C LEU A 597 5.75 -9.34 -29.93
N THR A 598 4.54 -8.79 -30.02
CA THR A 598 3.50 -9.26 -30.94
C THR A 598 3.89 -9.04 -32.40
N HIS A 599 4.56 -7.92 -32.72
CA HIS A 599 5.12 -7.66 -34.05
C HIS A 599 6.20 -8.69 -34.41
N LEU A 600 7.18 -8.92 -33.51
CA LEU A 600 8.24 -9.91 -33.70
C LEU A 600 7.68 -11.33 -33.87
N ILE A 601 6.63 -11.70 -33.13
CA ILE A 601 5.94 -13.00 -33.31
C ILE A 601 5.31 -13.09 -34.70
N ALA A 602 4.63 -12.04 -35.17
CA ALA A 602 4.03 -12.01 -36.50
C ALA A 602 5.08 -12.07 -37.63
N GLU A 603 6.24 -11.42 -37.45
CA GLU A 603 7.38 -11.53 -38.36
C GLU A 603 7.94 -12.96 -38.38
N CYS A 604 8.19 -13.57 -37.22
CA CYS A 604 8.68 -14.94 -37.12
C CYS A 604 7.69 -15.97 -37.71
N ASP A 605 6.39 -15.83 -37.49
CA ASP A 605 5.39 -16.72 -38.10
C ASP A 605 5.27 -16.49 -39.62
N ALA A 606 5.46 -15.27 -40.11
CA ALA A 606 5.53 -14.98 -41.54
C ALA A 606 6.79 -15.56 -42.20
N GLU A 607 7.94 -15.54 -41.52
CA GLU A 607 9.16 -16.21 -41.99
C GLU A 607 9.01 -17.73 -41.98
N LYS A 608 8.53 -18.30 -40.88
CA LYS A 608 8.21 -19.72 -40.73
C LYS A 608 7.25 -20.21 -41.82
N SER A 609 6.22 -19.42 -42.17
CA SER A 609 5.33 -19.71 -43.30
C SER A 609 6.08 -19.73 -44.65
N LYS A 610 6.94 -18.74 -44.94
CA LYS A 610 7.80 -18.73 -46.14
C LYS A 610 8.74 -19.95 -46.18
N HIS A 611 9.28 -20.37 -45.03
CA HIS A 611 10.12 -21.57 -44.93
C HIS A 611 9.33 -22.87 -45.10
N GLN A 612 8.10 -22.95 -44.59
CA GLN A 612 7.20 -24.08 -44.80
C GLN A 612 6.80 -24.24 -46.28
N SER A 613 6.52 -23.14 -46.99
CA SER A 613 6.30 -23.18 -48.45
C SER A 613 7.53 -23.75 -49.16
N LYS A 614 8.71 -23.14 -48.96
CA LYS A 614 9.96 -23.61 -49.58
C LYS A 614 10.28 -25.07 -49.27
N PHE A 615 9.95 -25.56 -48.08
CA PHE A 615 10.11 -26.97 -47.73
C PHE A 615 9.11 -27.87 -48.47
N ALA A 616 7.85 -27.45 -48.62
CA ALA A 616 6.88 -28.16 -49.45
C ALA A 616 7.30 -28.20 -50.91
N ASP A 617 7.84 -27.10 -51.45
CA ASP A 617 8.37 -27.00 -52.81
C ASP A 617 9.54 -27.98 -53.02
N LEU A 618 10.53 -27.97 -52.12
CA LEU A 618 11.65 -28.94 -52.14
C LEU A 618 11.20 -30.40 -51.97
N VAL A 619 10.15 -30.66 -51.18
CA VAL A 619 9.55 -32.01 -51.07
C VAL A 619 8.88 -32.41 -52.38
N ASN A 620 8.20 -31.48 -53.06
CA ASN A 620 7.59 -31.72 -54.37
C ASN A 620 8.67 -31.99 -55.44
N GLU A 621 9.73 -31.17 -55.52
CA GLU A 621 10.88 -31.41 -56.39
C GLU A 621 11.51 -32.79 -56.14
N ARG A 622 11.79 -33.14 -54.88
CA ARG A 622 12.30 -34.45 -54.49
C ARG A 622 11.37 -35.58 -54.94
N ASN A 623 10.05 -35.42 -54.82
CA ASN A 623 9.07 -36.42 -55.25
C ASN A 623 9.01 -36.55 -56.78
N VAL A 624 9.15 -35.44 -57.52
CA VAL A 624 9.25 -35.44 -59.00
C VAL A 624 10.55 -36.12 -59.45
N LEU A 625 11.69 -35.80 -58.83
CA LEU A 625 12.97 -36.46 -59.12
C LEU A 625 12.94 -37.96 -58.78
N ALA A 626 12.30 -38.34 -57.67
CA ALA A 626 12.12 -39.74 -57.30
C ALA A 626 11.26 -40.51 -58.32
N THR A 627 10.15 -39.93 -58.79
CA THR A 627 9.32 -40.58 -59.82
C THR A 627 10.04 -40.64 -61.17
N GLN A 628 10.75 -39.58 -61.59
CA GLN A 628 11.59 -39.61 -62.79
C GLN A 628 12.67 -40.71 -62.70
N LEU A 629 13.35 -40.85 -61.56
CA LEU A 629 14.38 -41.86 -61.34
C LEU A 629 13.81 -43.29 -61.36
N ILE A 630 12.56 -43.50 -60.90
CA ILE A 630 11.86 -44.78 -61.07
C ILE A 630 11.63 -45.09 -62.55
N HIS A 631 11.06 -44.15 -63.32
CA HIS A 631 10.83 -44.33 -64.75
C HIS A 631 12.13 -44.60 -65.53
N ARG A 632 13.23 -43.88 -65.23
CA ARG A 632 14.55 -44.14 -65.85
C ARG A 632 15.11 -45.52 -65.49
N ASN A 633 14.90 -46.00 -64.26
CA ASN A 633 15.28 -47.37 -63.89
C ASN A 633 14.45 -48.43 -64.61
N GLU A 634 13.19 -48.15 -64.92
CA GLU A 634 12.32 -49.03 -65.71
C GLU A 634 12.71 -49.02 -67.20
N GLU A 635 12.99 -47.87 -67.79
CA GLU A 635 13.59 -47.74 -69.13
C GLU A 635 14.90 -48.55 -69.24
N LEU A 636 15.81 -48.41 -68.27
CA LEU A 636 17.07 -49.16 -68.23
C LEU A 636 16.83 -50.67 -68.13
N ARG A 637 15.88 -51.14 -67.30
CA ARG A 637 15.49 -52.55 -67.22
C ARG A 637 14.94 -53.07 -68.56
N LEU A 638 14.11 -52.29 -69.24
CA LEU A 638 13.58 -52.63 -70.57
C LEU A 638 14.70 -52.71 -71.62
N LEU A 639 15.67 -51.79 -71.59
CA LEU A 639 16.84 -51.82 -72.45
C LEU A 639 17.74 -53.03 -72.18
N TYR A 640 18.06 -53.35 -70.93
CA TYR A 640 18.81 -54.57 -70.58
C TYR A 640 18.09 -55.85 -71.02
N ASN A 641 16.76 -55.92 -70.86
CA ASN A 641 15.98 -57.05 -71.34
C ASN A 641 15.98 -57.14 -72.88
N LYS A 642 15.91 -56.01 -73.58
CA LYS A 642 16.01 -55.96 -75.05
C LYS A 642 17.39 -56.42 -75.54
N ILE A 643 18.47 -55.96 -74.91
CA ILE A 643 19.84 -56.39 -75.20
C ILE A 643 19.96 -57.90 -75.03
N ARG A 644 19.53 -58.46 -73.89
CA ARG A 644 19.55 -59.91 -73.64
C ARG A 644 18.76 -60.73 -74.67
N LEU A 645 17.61 -60.24 -75.12
CA LEU A 645 16.83 -60.89 -76.17
C LEU A 645 17.54 -60.82 -77.54
N GLN A 646 18.26 -59.74 -77.82
CA GLN A 646 19.08 -59.60 -79.03
C GLN A 646 20.32 -60.50 -78.97
N GLU A 647 21.02 -60.57 -77.84
CA GLU A 647 22.13 -61.50 -77.58
C GLU A 647 21.69 -62.95 -77.79
N CYS A 648 20.61 -63.39 -77.13
CA CYS A 648 20.04 -64.74 -77.31
C CYS A 648 19.61 -65.03 -78.76
N SER A 649 19.28 -64.01 -79.55
CA SER A 649 18.90 -64.16 -80.97
C SER A 649 20.12 -64.24 -81.88
N LEU A 650 21.18 -63.47 -81.58
CA LEU A 650 22.46 -63.52 -82.26
C LEU A 650 23.21 -64.83 -81.99
N GLU A 651 23.19 -65.34 -80.76
CA GLU A 651 23.75 -66.65 -80.42
C GLU A 651 23.08 -67.79 -81.21
N LYS A 652 21.73 -67.78 -81.29
CA LYS A 652 20.97 -68.73 -82.11
C LYS A 652 21.36 -68.60 -83.59
N GLY A 653 21.31 -67.39 -84.15
CA GLY A 653 21.68 -67.13 -85.55
C GLY A 653 23.12 -67.54 -85.88
N ALA A 654 24.06 -67.30 -84.97
CA ALA A 654 25.44 -67.76 -85.10
C ALA A 654 25.56 -69.28 -85.03
N SER A 655 24.80 -69.95 -84.16
CA SER A 655 24.76 -71.42 -84.09
C SER A 655 24.19 -72.04 -85.37
N GLU A 656 23.15 -71.42 -85.95
CA GLU A 656 22.53 -71.86 -87.20
C GLU A 656 23.45 -71.60 -88.40
N TYR A 657 24.09 -70.43 -88.46
CA TYR A 657 25.09 -70.10 -89.48
C TYR A 657 26.26 -71.08 -89.44
N ASN A 658 26.83 -71.34 -88.26
CA ASN A 658 27.91 -72.31 -88.07
C ASN A 658 27.49 -73.74 -88.47
N ARG A 659 26.22 -74.12 -88.29
CA ARG A 659 25.68 -75.38 -88.82
C ARG A 659 25.65 -75.39 -90.35
N GLN A 660 25.24 -74.29 -90.99
CA GLN A 660 25.24 -74.20 -92.45
C GLN A 660 26.65 -74.17 -93.04
N VAL A 661 27.62 -73.51 -92.39
CA VAL A 661 29.03 -73.57 -92.79
C VAL A 661 29.53 -75.00 -92.78
N ARG A 662 29.29 -75.77 -91.70
CA ARG A 662 29.65 -77.20 -91.63
C ARG A 662 28.98 -78.05 -92.71
N ASN A 663 27.73 -77.75 -93.07
CA ASN A 663 27.04 -78.42 -94.18
C ASN A 663 27.71 -78.12 -95.54
N VAL A 664 28.16 -76.87 -95.75
CA VAL A 664 28.90 -76.46 -96.96
C VAL A 664 30.30 -77.09 -96.98
N GLU A 665 30.96 -77.23 -95.83
CA GLU A 665 32.25 -77.94 -95.71
C GLU A 665 32.10 -79.42 -96.04
N SER A 666 31.12 -80.12 -95.46
CA SER A 666 30.83 -81.54 -95.78
C SER A 666 30.57 -81.74 -97.27
N THR A 667 29.63 -80.98 -97.84
CA THR A 667 29.26 -81.11 -99.26
C THR A 667 30.39 -80.69 -100.22
N ARG A 668 31.27 -79.75 -99.82
CA ARG A 668 32.51 -79.45 -100.55
C ARG A 668 33.47 -80.63 -100.52
N ASP A 669 33.65 -81.26 -99.36
CA ASP A 669 34.62 -82.34 -99.19
C ASP A 669 34.13 -83.62 -99.87
N GLU A 670 32.84 -83.95 -99.79
CA GLU A 670 32.14 -84.93 -100.63
C GLU A 670 32.35 -84.66 -102.13
N LEU A 671 32.20 -83.42 -102.57
CA LEU A 671 32.47 -83.01 -103.96
C LEU A 671 33.95 -83.22 -104.33
N THR A 672 34.91 -82.99 -103.43
CA THR A 672 36.33 -83.30 -103.70
C THR A 672 36.56 -84.80 -103.77
N GLU A 673 35.91 -85.61 -102.93
CA GLU A 673 36.03 -87.06 -102.98
C GLU A 673 35.45 -87.63 -104.27
N LEU A 674 34.27 -87.17 -104.69
CA LEU A 674 33.67 -87.52 -105.98
C LEU A 674 34.56 -87.10 -107.16
N ARG A 675 35.17 -85.90 -107.11
CA ARG A 675 36.14 -85.46 -108.12
C ARG A 675 37.41 -86.34 -108.16
N LEU A 676 37.89 -86.82 -107.00
CA LEU A 676 39.02 -87.74 -106.92
C LEU A 676 38.65 -89.13 -107.44
N ARG A 677 37.50 -89.69 -107.05
CA ARG A 677 36.94 -90.95 -107.57
C ARG A 677 36.83 -90.89 -109.11
N CYS A 678 36.22 -89.85 -109.67
CA CYS A 678 36.12 -89.67 -111.13
C CYS A 678 37.49 -89.54 -111.83
N ARG A 679 38.48 -88.86 -111.22
CA ARG A 679 39.85 -88.81 -111.76
C ARG A 679 40.53 -90.17 -111.76
N LEU A 680 40.34 -90.97 -110.71
CA LEU A 680 40.88 -92.33 -110.64
C LEU A 680 40.26 -93.26 -111.69
N GLU A 681 38.94 -93.20 -111.90
CA GLU A 681 38.30 -93.97 -112.98
C GLU A 681 38.73 -93.50 -114.37
N LEU A 682 38.91 -92.20 -114.61
CA LEU A 682 39.49 -91.71 -115.87
C LEU A 682 40.91 -92.25 -116.09
N VAL A 683 41.77 -92.30 -115.07
CA VAL A 683 43.11 -92.91 -115.18
C VAL A 683 43.03 -94.41 -115.44
N ARG A 684 42.10 -95.13 -114.80
CA ARG A 684 41.84 -96.57 -115.06
C ARG A 684 41.39 -96.81 -116.51
N LEU A 685 40.50 -95.98 -117.04
CA LEU A 685 40.07 -96.02 -118.44
C LEU A 685 41.25 -95.79 -119.39
N HIS A 686 42.04 -94.74 -119.19
CA HIS A 686 43.25 -94.47 -120.01
C HIS A 686 44.29 -95.61 -119.92
N TYR A 687 44.40 -96.28 -118.77
CA TYR A 687 45.24 -97.47 -118.63
C TYR A 687 44.65 -98.66 -119.42
N SER A 688 43.33 -98.89 -119.37
CA SER A 688 42.68 -99.93 -120.17
C SER A 688 42.83 -99.69 -121.68
N GLU A 689 42.75 -98.44 -122.15
CA GLU A 689 43.04 -98.10 -123.55
C GLU A 689 44.51 -98.41 -123.92
N LYS A 690 45.47 -98.06 -123.05
CA LYS A 690 46.88 -98.40 -123.25
C LYS A 690 47.07 -99.92 -123.30
N LEU A 691 46.36 -100.67 -122.46
CA LEU A 691 46.40 -102.13 -122.46
C LEU A 691 45.76 -102.73 -123.73
N GLN A 692 44.64 -102.17 -124.21
CA GLN A 692 44.03 -102.56 -125.49
C GLN A 692 44.94 -102.23 -126.69
N ARG A 693 45.56 -101.04 -126.72
CA ARG A 693 46.53 -100.66 -127.76
C ARG A 693 47.78 -101.54 -127.70
N ARG A 694 48.26 -101.92 -126.51
CA ARG A 694 49.38 -102.85 -126.35
C ARG A 694 49.00 -104.26 -126.79
N LYS A 695 47.80 -104.75 -126.47
CA LYS A 695 47.23 -106.01 -126.98
C LYS A 695 47.19 -106.00 -128.51
N GLN A 696 46.55 -105.00 -129.13
CA GLN A 696 46.49 -104.87 -130.58
C GLN A 696 47.88 -104.79 -131.24
N ASN A 697 48.84 -104.13 -130.60
CA ASN A 697 50.21 -104.10 -131.10
C ASN A 697 50.90 -105.45 -130.97
N VAL A 698 50.70 -106.21 -129.88
CA VAL A 698 51.23 -107.58 -129.76
C VAL A 698 50.54 -108.55 -130.74
N GLU A 699 49.24 -108.38 -131.00
CA GLU A 699 48.51 -109.14 -132.04
C GLU A 699 49.02 -108.81 -133.45
N ARG A 700 49.32 -107.54 -133.74
CA ARG A 700 49.98 -107.10 -134.98
C ARG A 700 51.42 -107.58 -135.07
N GLU A 701 52.20 -107.47 -134.01
CA GLU A 701 53.59 -107.94 -133.91
C GLU A 701 53.62 -109.45 -134.19
N LEU A 702 52.77 -110.25 -133.52
CA LEU A 702 52.59 -111.68 -133.76
C LEU A 702 52.20 -111.99 -135.21
N PHE A 703 51.24 -111.26 -135.79
CA PHE A 703 50.90 -111.41 -137.20
C PHE A 703 52.08 -111.07 -138.12
N THR A 704 52.82 -109.98 -137.84
CA THR A 704 54.02 -109.64 -138.62
C THR A 704 55.15 -110.63 -138.43
N GLU A 705 55.29 -111.29 -137.28
CA GLU A 705 56.26 -112.38 -137.09
C GLU A 705 55.82 -113.67 -137.79
N GLN A 706 54.53 -113.97 -137.85
CA GLN A 706 54.00 -115.06 -138.69
C GLN A 706 54.22 -114.79 -140.19
N GLN A 707 54.05 -113.54 -140.63
CA GLN A 707 54.33 -113.15 -142.02
C GLN A 707 55.85 -112.99 -142.28
N ARG A 708 56.67 -112.62 -141.29
CA ARG A 708 58.15 -112.64 -141.38
C ARG A 708 58.70 -114.06 -141.41
N TYR A 709 58.12 -114.99 -140.66
CA TYR A 709 58.47 -116.40 -140.73
C TYR A 709 58.24 -116.94 -142.15
N ARG A 710 57.09 -116.61 -142.77
CA ARG A 710 56.85 -116.90 -144.19
C ARG A 710 57.82 -116.16 -145.12
N ALA A 711 57.94 -114.84 -144.96
CA ALA A 711 58.82 -114.03 -145.80
C ALA A 711 60.30 -114.40 -145.66
N LEU A 712 60.76 -114.95 -144.54
CA LEU A 712 62.12 -115.50 -144.37
C LEU A 712 62.26 -116.88 -145.03
N VAL A 713 61.20 -117.72 -145.00
CA VAL A 713 61.11 -118.94 -145.82
C VAL A 713 61.13 -118.61 -147.32
N ASP A 714 60.65 -117.44 -147.73
CA ASP A 714 60.66 -116.95 -149.12
C ASP A 714 61.95 -116.17 -149.48
N GLU A 715 62.52 -115.36 -148.58
CA GLU A 715 63.77 -114.61 -148.77
C GLU A 715 65.00 -115.53 -148.73
N LEU A 716 64.92 -116.67 -148.03
CA LEU A 716 65.84 -117.80 -148.21
C LEU A 716 65.90 -118.31 -149.65
N GLN A 717 64.88 -118.02 -150.48
CA GLN A 717 64.84 -118.42 -151.90
C GLN A 717 65.47 -117.36 -152.84
N ARG A 718 65.62 -116.08 -152.43
CA ARG A 718 66.54 -115.03 -152.98
C ARG A 718 66.51 -113.70 -152.16
N PRO A 719 67.66 -113.15 -151.71
CA PRO A 719 67.73 -111.82 -151.08
C PRO A 719 68.71 -110.80 -151.73
N VAL A 720 68.34 -109.50 -151.79
CA VAL A 720 69.24 -108.32 -152.00
C VAL A 720 68.70 -107.09 -151.24
N HIS A 721 69.56 -106.25 -150.64
CA HIS A 721 69.23 -105.08 -149.78
C HIS A 721 69.57 -103.70 -150.47
N VAL A 722 69.40 -102.46 -149.94
CA VAL A 722 70.08 -101.75 -148.79
C VAL A 722 69.40 -100.36 -148.47
N HIS A 723 69.83 -99.66 -147.39
CA HIS A 723 69.26 -98.51 -146.60
C HIS A 723 69.74 -97.07 -147.00
N ARG A 724 69.82 -95.97 -146.17
CA ARG A 724 68.87 -95.06 -145.42
C ARG A 724 69.64 -93.85 -144.74
N TRP A 725 69.00 -92.91 -143.99
CA TRP A 725 69.50 -91.87 -142.99
C TRP A 725 69.57 -90.35 -143.44
N ARG A 726 69.92 -89.33 -142.60
CA ARG A 726 69.18 -88.59 -141.50
C ARG A 726 70.06 -87.54 -140.71
N ARG A 727 69.62 -86.28 -140.39
CA ARG A 727 70.24 -85.35 -139.35
C ARG A 727 69.42 -84.09 -138.88
N LEU A 728 69.92 -83.27 -137.90
CA LEU A 728 69.23 -82.25 -137.03
C LEU A 728 70.25 -81.36 -136.21
N GLU A 729 69.95 -80.12 -135.70
CA GLU A 729 70.85 -79.26 -134.81
C GLU A 729 70.13 -78.15 -133.91
N SER A 730 70.84 -77.20 -133.20
CA SER A 730 70.48 -76.59 -131.85
C SER A 730 70.77 -75.05 -131.49
N ASP A 731 70.61 -74.63 -130.19
CA ASP A 731 70.49 -73.22 -129.60
C ASP A 731 71.68 -72.60 -128.76
N ALA A 732 71.51 -71.41 -128.10
CA ALA A 732 72.53 -70.57 -127.37
C ALA A 732 72.03 -69.80 -126.08
N PRO A 733 72.89 -69.20 -125.19
CA PRO A 733 72.54 -68.99 -123.75
C PRO A 733 72.59 -67.60 -123.04
N GLU A 734 73.14 -66.50 -123.60
CA GLU A 734 73.57 -65.32 -122.79
C GLU A 734 72.46 -64.52 -122.03
N VAL A 735 71.19 -64.65 -122.43
CA VAL A 735 70.09 -63.78 -121.96
C VAL A 735 69.74 -63.93 -120.47
N LEU A 736 70.05 -65.08 -119.86
CA LEU A 736 69.64 -65.40 -118.49
C LEU A 736 70.32 -64.52 -117.41
N ASP A 737 71.57 -64.12 -117.63
CA ASP A 737 72.42 -63.53 -116.57
C ASP A 737 72.06 -62.06 -116.24
N GLY A 738 71.34 -61.39 -117.16
CA GLY A 738 70.79 -60.05 -116.92
C GLY A 738 69.57 -60.07 -116.00
N ILE A 739 68.72 -61.10 -116.11
CA ILE A 739 67.44 -61.20 -115.40
C ILE A 739 67.64 -61.33 -113.89
N TYR A 740 68.63 -62.14 -113.46
CA TYR A 740 68.90 -62.38 -112.04
C TYR A 740 69.37 -61.12 -111.28
N LYS A 741 70.05 -60.18 -111.95
CA LYS A 741 70.60 -58.97 -111.32
C LYS A 741 69.50 -57.94 -111.02
N ALA A 742 68.49 -57.81 -111.89
CA ALA A 742 67.33 -56.95 -111.64
C ALA A 742 66.53 -57.41 -110.41
N GLN A 743 66.18 -58.70 -110.36
CA GLN A 743 65.36 -59.29 -109.29
C GLN A 743 66.00 -59.21 -107.89
N ALA A 744 67.32 -59.04 -107.80
CA ALA A 744 68.00 -58.89 -106.51
C ALA A 744 67.76 -57.50 -105.87
N ILE A 745 67.69 -56.44 -106.70
CA ILE A 745 67.53 -55.06 -106.25
C ILE A 745 66.07 -54.81 -105.82
N GLU A 746 65.11 -55.30 -106.60
CA GLU A 746 63.67 -55.18 -106.31
C GLU A 746 63.31 -55.71 -104.91
N ARG A 747 63.87 -56.86 -104.52
CA ARG A 747 63.65 -57.48 -103.20
C ARG A 747 64.16 -56.62 -102.04
N GLN A 748 65.26 -55.89 -102.21
CA GLN A 748 65.78 -54.99 -101.18
C GLN A 748 64.91 -53.73 -101.02
N ILE A 749 64.33 -53.23 -102.12
CA ILE A 749 63.40 -52.09 -102.08
C ILE A 749 62.12 -52.47 -101.34
N LEU A 750 61.54 -53.63 -101.62
CA LEU A 750 60.35 -54.15 -100.93
C LEU A 750 60.59 -54.27 -99.41
N GLN A 751 61.66 -54.94 -98.98
CA GLN A 751 62.01 -55.07 -97.56
C GLN A 751 62.17 -53.72 -96.83
N LYS A 752 62.61 -52.67 -97.54
CA LYS A 752 62.72 -51.31 -96.97
C LYS A 752 61.36 -50.61 -96.87
N HIS A 753 60.42 -50.94 -97.75
CA HIS A 753 59.04 -50.46 -97.70
C HIS A 753 58.25 -51.11 -96.55
N ASP A 754 58.37 -52.43 -96.39
CA ASP A 754 57.70 -53.19 -95.33
C ASP A 754 58.09 -52.67 -93.92
N MET A 755 59.39 -52.51 -93.66
CA MET A 755 59.90 -51.92 -92.40
C MET A 755 59.49 -50.46 -92.16
N LEU A 756 59.05 -49.72 -93.18
CA LEU A 756 58.49 -48.38 -93.00
C LEU A 756 57.00 -48.48 -92.62
N ALA A 757 56.24 -49.39 -93.24
CA ALA A 757 54.84 -49.64 -92.89
C ALA A 757 54.68 -50.16 -91.45
N GLU A 758 55.52 -51.09 -91.00
CA GLU A 758 55.53 -51.55 -89.60
C GLU A 758 55.77 -50.40 -88.62
N LYS A 759 56.68 -49.48 -88.96
CA LYS A 759 57.02 -48.33 -88.09
C LYS A 759 55.96 -47.25 -88.06
N THR A 760 55.28 -46.97 -89.17
CA THR A 760 54.15 -46.03 -89.17
C THR A 760 52.94 -46.61 -88.44
N GLU A 761 52.67 -47.91 -88.54
CA GLU A 761 51.60 -48.57 -87.79
C GLU A 761 51.88 -48.57 -86.27
N LEU A 762 53.13 -48.85 -85.86
CA LEU A 762 53.55 -48.75 -84.46
C LEU A 762 53.44 -47.33 -83.89
N LEU A 763 53.80 -46.31 -84.68
CA LEU A 763 53.62 -44.91 -84.27
C LEU A 763 52.13 -44.55 -84.12
N ALA A 764 51.28 -44.97 -85.06
CA ALA A 764 49.84 -44.73 -85.00
C ALA A 764 49.17 -45.40 -83.78
N LYS A 765 49.63 -46.61 -83.40
CA LYS A 765 49.19 -47.28 -82.16
C LYS A 765 49.59 -46.48 -80.91
N ARG A 766 50.83 -45.97 -80.85
CA ARG A 766 51.31 -45.19 -79.69
C ARG A 766 50.69 -43.79 -79.58
N THR A 767 50.37 -43.11 -80.68
CA THR A 767 49.60 -41.85 -80.62
C THR A 767 48.18 -42.10 -80.16
N ALA A 768 47.51 -43.15 -80.67
CA ALA A 768 46.16 -43.51 -80.22
C ALA A 768 46.09 -43.85 -78.73
N GLU A 769 47.09 -44.56 -78.19
CA GLU A 769 47.26 -44.81 -76.75
C GLU A 769 47.45 -43.50 -75.96
N TYR A 770 48.36 -42.64 -76.40
CA TYR A 770 48.63 -41.34 -75.76
C TYR A 770 47.38 -40.44 -75.73
N ASP A 771 46.65 -40.36 -76.83
CA ASP A 771 45.41 -39.57 -76.92
C ASP A 771 44.27 -40.19 -76.12
N ALA A 772 44.22 -41.52 -75.97
CA ALA A 772 43.28 -42.20 -75.08
C ALA A 772 43.61 -41.92 -73.60
N ILE A 773 44.90 -41.88 -73.24
CA ILE A 773 45.35 -41.49 -71.89
C ILE A 773 45.07 -40.02 -71.63
N ARG A 774 45.36 -39.10 -72.57
CA ARG A 774 45.00 -37.67 -72.45
C ARG A 774 43.50 -37.46 -72.25
N ARG A 775 42.64 -38.11 -73.05
CA ARG A 775 41.19 -38.03 -72.89
C ARG A 775 40.72 -38.51 -71.51
N LYS A 776 41.31 -39.61 -71.00
CA LYS A 776 41.03 -40.08 -69.63
C LYS A 776 41.51 -39.08 -68.58
N LEU A 777 42.70 -38.50 -68.73
CA LEU A 777 43.26 -37.53 -67.78
C LEU A 777 42.41 -36.26 -67.69
N VAL A 778 41.91 -35.76 -68.83
CA VAL A 778 40.99 -34.60 -68.88
C VAL A 778 39.59 -34.92 -68.32
N SER A 779 39.20 -36.20 -68.27
CA SER A 779 37.94 -36.64 -67.63
C SER A 779 38.05 -36.98 -66.15
N LEU A 780 39.24 -36.93 -65.56
CA LEU A 780 39.44 -37.09 -64.12
C LEU A 780 39.41 -35.71 -63.44
N PRO A 781 38.79 -35.59 -62.25
CA PRO A 781 38.81 -34.34 -61.50
C PRO A 781 40.24 -33.97 -61.07
N GLY A 782 40.54 -32.67 -61.09
CA GLY A 782 41.83 -32.13 -60.66
C GLY A 782 42.04 -32.17 -59.14
N PRO A 783 43.26 -31.85 -58.66
CA PRO A 783 43.58 -31.81 -57.22
C PRO A 783 42.71 -30.81 -56.45
N GLU A 784 42.24 -29.75 -57.11
CA GLU A 784 41.30 -28.76 -56.59
C GLU A 784 40.06 -29.41 -55.97
N LEU A 785 39.50 -30.47 -56.57
CA LEU A 785 38.34 -31.18 -55.99
C LEU A 785 38.70 -31.94 -54.70
N ALA A 786 39.95 -32.39 -54.54
CA ALA A 786 40.39 -33.02 -53.30
C ALA A 786 40.58 -31.98 -52.17
N GLU A 787 40.99 -30.76 -52.51
CA GLU A 787 41.06 -29.62 -51.59
C GLU A 787 39.65 -29.16 -51.18
N ASP A 788 38.72 -29.01 -52.13
CA ASP A 788 37.31 -28.74 -51.87
C ASP A 788 36.69 -29.82 -50.97
N LEU A 789 36.90 -31.11 -51.26
CA LEU A 789 36.40 -32.20 -50.43
C LEU A 789 37.02 -32.20 -49.02
N SER A 790 38.27 -31.79 -48.86
CA SER A 790 38.89 -31.60 -47.55
C SER A 790 38.20 -30.47 -46.78
N LEU A 791 37.96 -29.33 -47.42
CA LEU A 791 37.25 -28.18 -46.83
C LEU A 791 35.80 -28.52 -46.48
N TYR A 792 35.09 -29.30 -47.30
CA TYR A 792 33.75 -29.79 -46.99
C TYR A 792 33.75 -30.78 -45.82
N ASN A 793 34.74 -31.68 -45.73
CA ASN A 793 34.87 -32.60 -44.61
C ASN A 793 35.15 -31.86 -43.28
N GLU A 794 36.13 -30.94 -43.25
CA GLU A 794 36.38 -30.13 -42.04
C GLU A 794 35.15 -29.32 -41.60
N ASN A 795 34.39 -28.79 -42.56
CA ASN A 795 33.19 -28.02 -42.26
C ASN A 795 32.03 -28.92 -41.80
N LEU A 796 31.94 -30.16 -42.29
CA LEU A 796 31.01 -31.16 -41.74
C LEU A 796 31.42 -31.56 -40.32
N GLU A 797 32.72 -31.80 -40.05
CA GLU A 797 33.24 -32.11 -38.71
C GLU A 797 32.89 -31.00 -37.71
N ARG A 798 33.25 -29.74 -38.01
CA ARG A 798 32.90 -28.55 -37.19
C ARG A 798 31.39 -28.43 -36.94
N ARG A 799 30.54 -28.78 -37.93
CA ARG A 799 29.08 -28.78 -37.75
C ARG A 799 28.60 -29.95 -36.90
N THR A 800 29.22 -31.13 -37.00
CA THR A 800 28.89 -32.25 -36.09
C THR A 800 29.36 -32.00 -34.66
N GLU A 801 30.47 -31.30 -34.44
CA GLU A 801 30.90 -30.82 -33.13
C GLU A 801 29.90 -29.80 -32.56
N GLN A 802 29.48 -28.81 -33.38
CA GLN A 802 28.47 -27.82 -32.97
C GLN A 802 27.13 -28.49 -32.60
N ILE A 803 26.66 -29.44 -33.42
CA ILE A 803 25.46 -30.24 -33.13
C ILE A 803 25.68 -31.11 -31.89
N GLY A 804 26.88 -31.63 -31.65
CA GLY A 804 27.26 -32.32 -30.42
C GLY A 804 27.09 -31.44 -29.18
N GLY A 805 27.64 -30.22 -29.22
CA GLY A 805 27.53 -29.21 -28.17
C GLY A 805 26.06 -28.86 -27.86
N MET A 806 25.28 -28.52 -28.90
CA MET A 806 23.84 -28.23 -28.75
C MET A 806 23.04 -29.42 -28.20
N ASN A 807 23.44 -30.66 -28.52
CA ASN A 807 22.81 -31.86 -27.94
C ASN A 807 23.21 -32.11 -26.48
N SER A 808 24.37 -31.66 -26.01
CA SER A 808 24.69 -31.63 -24.57
C SER A 808 23.89 -30.55 -23.84
N GLU A 809 23.86 -29.32 -24.37
CA GLU A 809 23.08 -28.20 -23.83
C GLU A 809 21.59 -28.56 -23.71
N LEU A 810 21.02 -29.18 -24.75
CA LEU A 810 19.63 -29.67 -24.73
C LEU A 810 19.40 -30.70 -23.62
N ARG A 811 20.29 -31.68 -23.44
CA ARG A 811 20.18 -32.69 -22.37
C ARG A 811 20.33 -32.12 -20.97
N GLU A 812 21.12 -31.06 -20.80
CA GLU A 812 21.24 -30.35 -19.53
C GLU A 812 19.95 -29.57 -19.24
N VAL A 813 19.35 -28.91 -20.25
CA VAL A 813 18.04 -28.25 -20.14
C VAL A 813 16.92 -29.27 -19.87
N GLU A 814 16.91 -30.44 -20.52
CA GLU A 814 15.98 -31.55 -20.24
C GLU A 814 16.10 -32.04 -18.80
N GLN A 815 17.32 -32.29 -18.31
CA GLN A 815 17.56 -32.67 -16.91
C GLN A 815 17.15 -31.58 -15.91
N HIS A 816 17.37 -30.30 -16.23
CA HIS A 816 16.88 -29.19 -15.42
C HIS A 816 15.35 -29.11 -15.42
N ALA A 817 14.69 -29.36 -16.55
CA ALA A 817 13.23 -29.44 -16.62
C ALA A 817 12.69 -30.61 -15.76
N ASP A 818 13.28 -31.81 -15.86
CA ASP A 818 12.91 -32.97 -15.05
C ASP A 818 13.01 -32.66 -13.54
N VAL A 819 14.14 -32.07 -13.10
CA VAL A 819 14.33 -31.63 -11.70
C VAL A 819 13.25 -30.64 -11.27
N LEU A 820 12.92 -29.65 -12.12
CA LEU A 820 11.84 -28.70 -11.83
C LEU A 820 10.46 -29.36 -11.77
N THR A 821 10.18 -30.39 -12.60
CA THR A 821 8.91 -31.14 -12.47
C THR A 821 8.82 -31.90 -11.16
N GLU A 822 9.92 -32.48 -10.69
CA GLU A 822 10.00 -33.21 -9.41
C GLU A 822 9.90 -32.24 -8.22
N GLU A 823 10.51 -31.06 -8.28
CA GLU A 823 10.32 -30.00 -7.28
C GLU A 823 8.87 -29.52 -7.23
N VAL A 824 8.24 -29.26 -8.38
CA VAL A 824 6.80 -28.89 -8.46
C VAL A 824 5.91 -30.01 -7.92
N ARG A 825 6.25 -31.28 -8.16
CA ARG A 825 5.55 -32.45 -7.61
C ARG A 825 5.69 -32.53 -6.09
N GLN A 826 6.88 -32.28 -5.55
CA GLN A 826 7.13 -32.25 -4.10
C GLN A 826 6.38 -31.08 -3.43
N LEU A 827 6.48 -29.86 -3.98
CA LEU A 827 5.73 -28.69 -3.49
C LEU A 827 4.21 -28.91 -3.55
N SER A 828 3.70 -29.61 -4.57
CA SER A 828 2.29 -29.98 -4.68
C SER A 828 1.85 -30.98 -3.59
N LEU A 829 2.73 -31.92 -3.22
CA LEU A 829 2.49 -32.84 -2.10
C LEU A 829 2.54 -32.13 -0.74
N GLU A 830 3.53 -31.25 -0.52
CA GLU A 830 3.62 -30.43 0.70
C GLU A 830 2.41 -29.51 0.84
N LEU A 831 1.97 -28.86 -0.23
CA LEU A 831 0.74 -28.06 -0.27
C LEU A 831 -0.50 -28.92 0.02
N GLY A 832 -0.54 -30.16 -0.48
CA GLY A 832 -1.58 -31.13 -0.15
C GLY A 832 -1.61 -31.47 1.34
N ASP A 833 -0.44 -31.62 1.96
CA ASP A 833 -0.29 -31.89 3.39
C ASP A 833 -0.63 -30.68 4.27
N VAL A 834 -0.25 -29.47 3.86
CA VAL A 834 -0.65 -28.22 4.51
C VAL A 834 -2.16 -28.04 4.42
N LYS A 835 -2.78 -28.31 3.25
CA LYS A 835 -4.25 -28.33 3.10
C LYS A 835 -4.90 -29.36 4.02
N ARG A 836 -4.40 -30.61 4.07
CA ARG A 836 -4.90 -31.65 4.99
C ARG A 836 -4.84 -31.19 6.46
N ARG A 837 -3.70 -30.61 6.89
CA ARG A 837 -3.52 -30.09 8.26
C ARG A 837 -4.44 -28.91 8.55
N TYR A 838 -4.58 -27.96 7.62
CA TYR A 838 -5.47 -26.81 7.74
C TYR A 838 -6.95 -27.23 7.84
N PHE A 839 -7.43 -28.08 6.94
CA PHE A 839 -8.82 -28.55 6.99
C PHE A 839 -9.09 -29.44 8.22
N GLY A 840 -8.12 -30.24 8.66
CA GLY A 840 -8.22 -30.98 9.92
C GLY A 840 -8.28 -30.07 11.16
N ALA A 841 -7.47 -29.01 11.20
CA ALA A 841 -7.51 -28.00 12.26
C ALA A 841 -8.80 -27.18 12.24
N LYS A 842 -9.27 -26.78 11.05
CA LYS A 842 -10.56 -26.10 10.86
C LYS A 842 -11.72 -26.99 11.31
N HIS A 843 -11.77 -28.24 10.88
CA HIS A 843 -12.81 -29.18 11.28
C HIS A 843 -12.85 -29.40 12.80
N LYS A 844 -11.67 -29.49 13.46
CA LYS A 844 -11.60 -29.51 14.93
C LYS A 844 -12.08 -28.21 15.57
N ASN A 845 -11.78 -27.03 14.99
CA ASN A 845 -12.28 -25.76 15.51
C ASN A 845 -13.80 -25.62 15.32
N ASP A 846 -14.34 -26.07 14.18
CA ASP A 846 -15.77 -26.10 13.89
C ASP A 846 -16.51 -27.10 14.80
N LEU A 847 -15.88 -28.23 15.14
CA LEU A 847 -16.38 -29.19 16.14
C LEU A 847 -16.42 -28.53 17.54
N LEU A 848 -15.31 -27.96 18.00
CA LEU A 848 -15.22 -27.25 19.28
C LEU A 848 -16.20 -26.07 19.37
N ARG A 849 -16.46 -25.36 18.27
CA ARG A 849 -17.50 -24.31 18.20
C ARG A 849 -18.90 -24.90 18.36
N ARG A 850 -19.21 -26.03 17.70
CA ARG A 850 -20.49 -26.72 17.86
C ARG A 850 -20.67 -27.25 19.28
N GLU A 851 -19.64 -27.86 19.86
CA GLU A 851 -19.61 -28.30 21.25
C GLU A 851 -19.83 -27.12 22.22
N GLN A 852 -19.15 -25.98 22.01
CA GLN A 852 -19.37 -24.77 22.81
C GLN A 852 -20.79 -24.18 22.66
N VAL A 853 -21.39 -24.25 21.47
CA VAL A 853 -22.78 -23.80 21.24
C VAL A 853 -23.77 -24.74 21.94
N VAL A 854 -23.58 -26.06 21.84
CA VAL A 854 -24.40 -27.06 22.56
C VAL A 854 -24.21 -26.94 24.08
N PHE A 855 -22.98 -26.71 24.55
CA PHE A 855 -22.68 -26.51 25.97
C PHE A 855 -23.36 -25.24 26.52
N ARG A 856 -23.34 -24.14 25.76
CA ARG A 856 -24.09 -22.92 26.10
C ARG A 856 -25.60 -23.14 26.09
N SER A 857 -26.16 -23.86 25.12
CA SER A 857 -27.61 -24.13 25.08
C SER A 857 -28.07 -25.12 26.17
N THR A 858 -27.17 -25.94 26.71
CA THR A 858 -27.48 -26.88 27.80
C THR A 858 -27.26 -26.33 29.21
N TRP A 859 -26.39 -25.32 29.40
CA TRP A 859 -26.03 -24.80 30.73
C TRP A 859 -26.26 -23.29 30.94
N GLY A 860 -26.81 -22.58 29.95
CA GLY A 860 -27.23 -21.19 30.07
C GLY A 860 -26.10 -20.16 29.95
N GLU A 861 -26.48 -18.88 29.87
CA GLU A 861 -25.59 -17.80 29.42
C GLU A 861 -24.56 -17.31 30.47
N SER A 862 -24.56 -17.88 31.68
CA SER A 862 -23.65 -17.45 32.75
C SER A 862 -22.24 -18.02 32.57
N SER A 863 -21.32 -17.16 32.13
CA SER A 863 -19.88 -17.45 31.98
C SER A 863 -19.25 -18.12 33.22
N ALA A 864 -19.69 -17.75 34.43
CA ALA A 864 -19.21 -18.36 35.67
C ALA A 864 -19.63 -19.84 35.80
N VAL A 865 -20.89 -20.16 35.47
CA VAL A 865 -21.41 -21.55 35.53
C VAL A 865 -20.73 -22.42 34.47
N ALA A 866 -20.54 -21.89 33.26
CA ALA A 866 -19.86 -22.60 32.18
C ALA A 866 -18.43 -23.03 32.57
N ASN A 867 -17.65 -22.13 33.17
CA ASN A 867 -16.27 -22.43 33.59
C ASN A 867 -16.20 -23.47 34.73
N VAL A 868 -17.12 -23.40 35.71
CA VAL A 868 -17.22 -24.40 36.80
C VAL A 868 -17.65 -25.76 36.25
N ALA A 869 -18.61 -25.81 35.33
CA ALA A 869 -19.05 -27.05 34.69
C ALA A 869 -17.94 -27.70 33.83
N LEU A 870 -17.13 -26.89 33.13
CA LEU A 870 -16.02 -27.40 32.31
C LEU A 870 -14.89 -27.97 33.19
N ALA A 871 -14.59 -27.36 34.34
CA ALA A 871 -13.68 -27.90 35.35
C ALA A 871 -14.22 -29.17 36.04
N ALA A 872 -15.53 -29.26 36.26
CA ALA A 872 -16.17 -30.47 36.79
C ALA A 872 -16.22 -31.62 35.76
N ALA A 873 -16.27 -31.31 34.46
CA ALA A 873 -16.24 -32.29 33.38
C ALA A 873 -14.84 -32.91 33.21
N SER A 874 -13.78 -32.10 33.19
CA SER A 874 -12.40 -32.61 33.14
C SER A 874 -12.07 -33.46 34.37
N ALA A 875 -12.43 -33.02 35.57
CA ALA A 875 -12.24 -33.78 36.81
C ALA A 875 -12.98 -35.13 36.85
N ARG A 876 -14.07 -35.29 36.08
CA ARG A 876 -14.77 -36.58 35.94
C ARG A 876 -14.11 -37.52 34.93
N GLN A 877 -13.45 -37.00 33.90
CA GLN A 877 -12.84 -37.82 32.85
C GLN A 877 -11.55 -38.54 33.32
N GLU A 878 -10.92 -38.07 34.40
CA GLU A 878 -9.78 -38.74 35.03
C GLU A 878 -10.16 -39.88 36.00
N GLN A 879 -11.44 -40.07 36.33
CA GLN A 879 -11.89 -41.09 37.29
C GLN A 879 -12.38 -42.42 36.68
N GLN A 880 -12.22 -42.64 35.37
CA GLN A 880 -12.52 -43.94 34.73
C GLN A 880 -11.31 -44.55 34.00
N ARG A 881 -10.32 -44.97 34.80
CA ARG A 881 -9.35 -46.02 34.43
C ARG A 881 -9.18 -47.02 35.57
N PRO A 882 -9.81 -48.20 35.54
CA PRO A 882 -9.44 -49.30 36.43
C PRO A 882 -8.08 -49.86 35.98
N GLY A 883 -7.15 -50.04 36.91
CA GLY A 883 -5.85 -50.65 36.65
C GLY A 883 -5.70 -52.00 37.34
N ARG A 884 -5.28 -53.02 36.58
CA ARG A 884 -4.60 -54.27 36.99
C ARG A 884 -3.91 -54.83 35.74
N SER A 885 -2.58 -54.93 35.64
CA SER A 885 -1.61 -55.75 36.39
C SER A 885 -1.42 -57.16 35.81
N SER A 886 -0.34 -57.31 35.03
CA SER A 886 0.55 -58.48 34.97
C SER A 886 -0.01 -59.91 34.90
N GLY A 887 0.16 -60.56 33.74
CA GLY A 887 1.00 -61.77 33.66
C GLY A 887 0.33 -63.11 33.41
N GLU A 888 0.55 -63.67 32.21
CA GLU A 888 0.73 -65.10 31.84
C GLU A 888 1.28 -65.08 30.38
N GLY A 889 2.12 -66.01 29.91
CA GLY A 889 1.88 -67.45 29.72
C GLY A 889 1.68 -67.70 28.20
N ALA A 890 2.70 -67.80 27.35
CA ALA A 890 3.72 -68.85 27.17
C ALA A 890 3.27 -70.06 26.32
N CYS A 891 4.08 -70.36 25.28
CA CYS A 891 4.19 -71.62 24.51
C CYS A 891 3.15 -72.03 23.44
N ASN A 892 3.71 -72.52 22.31
CA ASN A 892 3.19 -73.50 21.33
C ASN A 892 1.96 -73.13 20.46
N ASP A 893 1.80 -73.63 19.23
CA ASP A 893 2.64 -74.52 18.40
C ASP A 893 2.32 -74.37 16.89
N ASN A 894 3.29 -74.73 16.01
CA ASN A 894 3.17 -75.34 14.65
C ASN A 894 2.18 -74.80 13.57
N SER A 895 2.38 -75.01 12.25
CA SER A 895 3.55 -75.44 11.45
C SER A 895 3.28 -75.25 9.94
N ASN A 896 4.33 -74.94 9.17
CA ASN A 896 4.65 -75.29 7.75
C ASN A 896 5.45 -74.12 7.12
N GLN A 897 6.73 -74.26 6.77
CA GLN A 897 7.36 -75.11 5.72
C GLN A 897 6.91 -74.70 4.30
N GLN A 898 7.79 -74.54 3.29
CA GLN A 898 9.20 -74.93 3.10
C GLN A 898 10.04 -73.68 2.68
N GLU A 899 11.33 -73.46 2.97
CA GLU A 899 12.58 -74.24 2.99
C GLU A 899 13.36 -74.38 1.66
N ALA A 900 14.39 -73.53 1.50
CA ALA A 900 15.71 -73.79 0.89
C ALA A 900 16.66 -72.61 1.28
N TRP A 901 17.70 -72.74 2.11
CA TRP A 901 19.00 -73.41 1.89
C TRP A 901 19.72 -72.85 0.63
N VAL A 902 20.93 -72.27 0.63
CA VAL A 902 22.07 -72.14 1.59
C VAL A 902 22.72 -70.74 1.30
N GLN A 903 23.56 -70.00 2.06
CA GLN A 903 24.44 -70.21 3.24
C GLN A 903 24.64 -68.86 4.01
N ARG A 904 25.85 -68.57 4.54
CA ARG A 904 26.32 -67.26 5.03
C ARG A 904 27.79 -67.05 4.62
N SER A 905 28.18 -65.81 4.32
CA SER A 905 29.54 -65.31 4.57
C SER A 905 29.46 -64.05 5.44
N ALA A 906 30.49 -63.76 6.23
CA ALA A 906 30.49 -62.68 7.23
C ALA A 906 31.30 -61.47 6.76
N GLY A 907 31.02 -60.28 7.30
CA GLY A 907 31.96 -59.15 7.25
C GLY A 907 31.46 -57.79 6.76
N ALA A 908 30.29 -57.31 7.17
CA ALA A 908 29.93 -55.89 6.98
C ALA A 908 29.09 -55.34 8.15
N ARG A 909 29.71 -54.58 9.07
CA ARG A 909 28.96 -53.75 10.04
C ARG A 909 28.42 -52.51 9.31
N ARG A 910 27.10 -52.45 9.06
CA ARG A 910 26.42 -51.20 8.70
C ARG A 910 26.33 -50.29 9.95
N PRO A 911 26.85 -49.05 9.92
CA PRO A 911 26.54 -48.07 10.95
C PRO A 911 25.11 -47.55 10.76
N CYS A 912 24.28 -47.60 11.80
CA CYS A 912 23.00 -46.88 11.80
C CYS A 912 23.28 -45.37 11.95
N LEU A 913 22.95 -44.59 10.93
CA LEU A 913 23.18 -43.14 10.91
C LEU A 913 21.88 -42.37 10.74
N TRP A 914 21.17 -42.16 11.86
CA TRP A 914 20.11 -41.16 11.96
C TRP A 914 20.72 -39.75 12.07
N TYR A 915 21.37 -39.29 11.00
CA TYR A 915 21.84 -37.91 10.90
C TYR A 915 20.64 -36.97 10.82
N THR A 916 20.53 -36.06 11.79
CA THR A 916 19.47 -35.05 11.78
C THR A 916 19.74 -34.00 10.69
N ARG A 917 18.67 -33.45 10.07
CA ARG A 917 18.76 -32.43 9.00
C ARG A 917 19.57 -31.19 9.44
N THR A 918 19.64 -30.93 10.75
CA THR A 918 20.45 -29.88 11.39
C THR A 918 21.95 -30.23 11.47
N GLN A 919 22.32 -31.49 11.64
CA GLN A 919 23.72 -31.94 11.54
C GLN A 919 24.22 -31.89 10.10
N MET A 920 23.45 -32.41 9.14
CA MET A 920 23.80 -32.32 7.71
C MET A 920 24.03 -30.87 7.27
N ARG A 921 23.17 -29.93 7.69
CA ARG A 921 23.37 -28.50 7.40
C ARG A 921 24.63 -27.92 8.08
N ARG A 922 24.97 -28.36 9.30
CA ARG A 922 26.21 -27.95 10.00
C ARG A 922 27.46 -28.56 9.38
N GLU A 923 27.39 -29.76 8.82
CA GLU A 923 28.51 -30.40 8.12
C GLU A 923 28.70 -29.80 6.72
N ARG A 924 27.62 -29.49 5.99
CA ARG A 924 27.68 -28.75 4.72
C ARG A 924 28.32 -27.36 4.91
N MET A 925 27.84 -26.58 5.88
CA MET A 925 28.44 -25.28 6.24
C MET A 925 29.92 -25.38 6.64
N ARG A 926 30.36 -26.51 7.23
CA ARG A 926 31.78 -26.76 7.56
C ARG A 926 32.59 -27.19 6.34
N GLN A 927 32.01 -27.89 5.38
CA GLN A 927 32.64 -28.25 4.11
C GLN A 927 32.79 -27.00 3.23
N GLU A 928 31.74 -26.18 3.14
CA GLU A 928 31.72 -24.87 2.47
C GLU A 928 32.74 -23.92 3.12
N ALA A 929 32.78 -23.80 4.45
CA ALA A 929 33.80 -23.01 5.14
C ALA A 929 35.24 -23.55 4.91
N ARG A 930 35.43 -24.86 4.83
CA ARG A 930 36.74 -25.47 4.50
C ARG A 930 37.13 -25.23 3.04
N LEU A 931 36.19 -25.21 2.11
CA LEU A 931 36.42 -24.85 0.70
C LEU A 931 36.82 -23.38 0.59
N VAL A 932 36.08 -22.46 1.24
CA VAL A 932 36.45 -21.04 1.29
C VAL A 932 37.83 -20.86 1.95
N GLN A 933 38.12 -21.59 3.03
CA GLN A 933 39.43 -21.52 3.68
C GLN A 933 40.56 -22.04 2.75
N ALA A 934 40.36 -23.16 2.07
CA ALA A 934 41.32 -23.73 1.12
C ALA A 934 41.52 -22.88 -0.15
N LEU A 935 40.50 -22.10 -0.56
CA LEU A 935 40.62 -21.12 -1.64
C LEU A 935 41.28 -19.81 -1.17
N SER A 936 41.16 -19.46 0.12
CA SER A 936 41.82 -18.28 0.71
C SER A 936 43.29 -18.49 1.05
N THR A 937 43.73 -19.75 1.25
CA THR A 937 45.14 -20.12 1.45
C THR A 937 45.70 -20.74 0.18
N GLY A 938 46.40 -19.93 -0.63
CA GLY A 938 46.97 -20.35 -1.91
C GLY A 938 47.83 -21.62 -1.81
N ALA A 939 47.82 -22.42 -2.89
CA ALA A 939 48.42 -23.76 -2.90
C ALA A 939 49.92 -23.75 -2.55
N PRO A 940 50.39 -24.71 -1.72
CA PRO A 940 51.82 -24.83 -1.40
C PRO A 940 52.62 -25.20 -2.65
N ALA A 941 53.73 -24.49 -2.88
CA ALA A 941 54.52 -24.62 -4.10
C ALA A 941 55.16 -26.02 -4.25
N PRO A 942 55.08 -26.65 -5.44
CA PRO A 942 55.69 -27.95 -5.68
C PRO A 942 57.21 -27.84 -5.88
N ASN A 943 57.98 -28.23 -4.88
CA ASN A 943 59.44 -28.36 -4.97
C ASN A 943 59.83 -29.57 -5.84
N TYR A 944 59.93 -29.38 -7.17
CA TYR A 944 60.63 -30.29 -8.09
C TYR A 944 61.45 -29.50 -9.12
N PRO A 945 62.76 -29.78 -9.29
CA PRO A 945 63.59 -29.10 -10.28
C PRO A 945 63.33 -29.65 -11.69
N LEU A 946 62.83 -28.81 -12.58
CA LEU A 946 62.65 -29.16 -13.99
C LEU A 946 64.00 -29.22 -14.71
N GLN A 947 64.35 -30.40 -15.24
CA GLN A 947 65.49 -30.56 -16.14
C GLN A 947 65.16 -30.00 -17.51
N PHE A 948 65.98 -29.06 -18.01
CA PHE A 948 65.91 -28.63 -19.41
C PHE A 948 66.30 -29.79 -20.34
N ARG A 949 65.57 -29.92 -21.45
CA ARG A 949 66.07 -30.57 -22.68
C ARG A 949 66.15 -29.54 -23.80
N SER A 950 67.13 -29.72 -24.67
CA SER A 950 67.44 -28.81 -25.76
C SER A 950 66.49 -28.94 -26.96
N HIS A 951 66.50 -27.91 -27.80
CA HIS A 951 65.90 -27.88 -29.15
C HIS A 951 64.37 -27.64 -29.25
N GLN A 952 63.94 -26.43 -28.89
CA GLN A 952 62.97 -25.73 -29.75
C GLN A 952 63.41 -24.27 -29.91
N ARG A 953 63.23 -23.70 -31.11
CA ARG A 953 63.76 -22.37 -31.46
C ARG A 953 62.80 -21.28 -30.97
N GLN A 954 63.34 -20.23 -30.35
CA GLN A 954 62.61 -18.98 -30.16
C GLN A 954 62.38 -18.33 -31.53
N PHE A 955 61.16 -17.85 -31.77
CA PHE A 955 60.87 -16.89 -32.82
C PHE A 955 60.51 -15.56 -32.15
N VAL A 956 61.17 -14.48 -32.55
CA VAL A 956 61.04 -13.15 -31.93
C VAL A 956 60.95 -12.12 -33.04
N GLY A 957 60.00 -11.19 -32.90
CA GLY A 957 59.70 -10.17 -33.91
C GLY A 957 58.47 -10.51 -34.75
N GLY A 958 57.60 -9.56 -35.07
CA GLY A 958 57.62 -8.17 -34.61
C GLY A 958 56.35 -7.43 -35.00
N GLY A 959 55.98 -6.41 -34.21
CA GLY A 959 54.87 -5.52 -34.57
C GLY A 959 55.33 -4.45 -35.56
N TYR A 960 54.51 -4.21 -36.57
CA TYR A 960 54.52 -2.99 -37.40
C TYR A 960 53.09 -2.48 -37.52
N ALA A 961 52.93 -1.17 -37.58
CA ALA A 961 51.64 -0.52 -37.77
C ALA A 961 51.82 0.67 -38.73
N LEU A 962 50.84 0.85 -39.63
CA LEU A 962 50.66 2.01 -40.52
C LEU A 962 51.78 2.20 -41.57
N THR A 963 51.54 2.75 -42.78
CA THR A 963 50.34 3.34 -43.41
C THR A 963 50.17 2.87 -44.85
N GLN A 964 48.96 2.51 -45.28
CA GLN A 964 48.09 3.38 -46.12
C GLN A 964 46.68 2.80 -46.17
#